data_AF-A0A2U9P548-F1
#
_entry.id   AF-A0A2U9P548-F1
#
_cell.length_a   1.000
_cell.length_b   1.000
_cell.length_c   1.000
_cell.angle_alpha   90.00
_cell.angle_beta   90.00
_cell.angle_gamma   90.00
#
_symmetry.space_group_name_H-M   'P 1'
#
loop_
_entity.id
_entity.type
_entity.pdbx_description
1 polymer ?
#
loop_
_entity_poly.entity_id
_entity_poly.type
_entity_poly.pdbx_seq_one_letter_code
_entity_poly.pdbx_strand_id
1 'polypeptide(L)'
;MGRADPPVLRRPPGARRAAGLVPVRARAGRAAARGGGDRARQRAPGAGGAVRRLFQRRAGRLHRPPGDPGRLAAGGRPARLPRAAARRGRGDRGGDAGRGRRGPQRPRRPRVRRDPDRHGVRPRRRRGHGRRDPGADLRRRRTPRPELGDCGDATVNDTTRVPGAPDAAGAPDGFSPYYLYRRGTLGPSELAALTPARTWALLAEAEETRQRREELRGRLEDALHAAVPELPADRRHELLRLRRDIHNDRVPGVPDAARLLDPASRELLEDWLRHRAEGNRLHKEAEAALAAELDAGRRALAAIATGEFFQRGLQLSDERTWRTVTEWAADPFSARRKPSKRRRAENTLTSFAYRVALKPSPFASFTEIGAAPWTPAGDGTAPADRPPARPVQARLSAGLLSWMTYELHRLDRADELMRIRLNHSLLVREEQALCVRRAPDGAPEAAYGTAQVVTARDTGLLRLLRSLLADGGLPERELRERLAAAGLSPQAAATALDKLVRAGICERGLGIPDQHPRPALAVAQRLRTLDTDQAGRCAVVFERLQAAEDAFPAAPVRRRAALLAEIREQVAVFVEAVGCRAPAPEAMRSVVYEDVGTREPAHSWHPDLLHANRWALELFQRIVPVLDDASVEKAGLYAFFARHFGAADGDGDVPFIEFYRRFAALPPAEASAVASGVGDPHSDRIRRLRADFADLLRTELRAHDSAHTGALRLDAERLRAFADRLPAEVTPWRSTAYRMQFTAEPERPYAVVNGVTTGHGVFFSRFCDLLEPDGPHEWSLTEALRGHIARTTPRQCDITAVLGLNFNLHPRLSPYELVYPGSVPRAADEHTLTLADLAVRADPARRTLALVSTRDGQPLDLVPLNFLYPAAAPGLYRLLCAFAPTRTYRGGLWDQLDRADAEAGRAAGRTGVPATHRSLPRVLLGDLVLDRASWRLPAADVPDTDGLERQEAAALASFDRWLGQRGIPRHTFFRLTTPPPVPAGERDLLAETRQWALEARTARLHKPHYLDARNPFLLQVFARRLAEAGPDATVTFQECLPHAGDLDGRTSGAEEFFVEYTLGTPAPAGTQATEDAHARP
;
A
#
# COMPACT_ATOMS: atom_id res chain seq x y z
N MET A 1 -7.80 -26.61 70.46
CA MET A 1 -8.47 -27.81 69.90
C MET A 1 -9.56 -27.31 68.95
N GLY A 2 -9.83 -27.84 67.76
CA GLY A 2 -9.19 -28.94 67.01
C GLY A 2 -9.20 -28.67 65.49
N ARG A 3 -8.86 -29.66 64.65
CA ARG A 3 -8.69 -29.53 63.18
C ARG A 3 -10.01 -29.58 62.40
N ALA A 4 -10.06 -28.95 61.23
CA ALA A 4 -10.85 -29.35 60.06
C ALA A 4 -10.21 -28.80 58.76
N ASP A 5 -10.29 -29.56 57.65
CA ASP A 5 -9.62 -29.28 56.37
C ASP A 5 -10.61 -28.84 55.24
N PRO A 6 -10.13 -28.23 54.13
CA PRO A 6 -10.98 -27.55 53.14
C PRO A 6 -11.39 -28.37 51.89
N PRO A 7 -12.51 -28.04 51.21
CA PRO A 7 -12.92 -28.69 49.97
C PRO A 7 -12.54 -27.94 48.67
N VAL A 8 -12.02 -28.74 47.73
CA VAL A 8 -11.61 -28.46 46.34
C VAL A 8 -12.61 -27.65 45.49
N LEU A 9 -12.10 -26.68 44.70
CA LEU A 9 -12.82 -26.03 43.58
C LEU A 9 -12.66 -26.79 42.25
N ARG A 10 -13.75 -26.96 41.49
CA ARG A 10 -13.77 -27.53 40.12
C ARG A 10 -13.98 -26.46 39.03
N ARG A 11 -13.40 -26.69 37.85
CA ARG A 11 -13.52 -25.83 36.65
C ARG A 11 -14.86 -26.06 35.90
N PRO A 12 -15.45 -25.03 35.27
CA PRO A 12 -16.40 -25.18 34.16
C PRO A 12 -15.69 -25.38 32.80
N PRO A 13 -16.37 -25.93 31.77
CA PRO A 13 -15.76 -26.34 30.50
C PRO A 13 -15.82 -25.29 29.37
N GLY A 14 -14.99 -25.47 28.33
CA GLY A 14 -14.75 -24.49 27.27
C GLY A 14 -15.73 -24.47 26.09
N ALA A 15 -15.68 -23.38 25.32
CA ALA A 15 -16.51 -23.16 24.14
C ALA A 15 -15.76 -23.44 22.83
N ARG A 16 -16.35 -24.25 21.94
CA ARG A 16 -15.97 -24.31 20.51
C ARG A 16 -16.82 -23.31 19.72
N ARG A 17 -16.23 -22.61 18.75
CA ARG A 17 -16.98 -21.87 17.71
C ARG A 17 -16.60 -22.38 16.32
N ALA A 18 -17.62 -22.72 15.53
CA ALA A 18 -17.54 -22.98 14.10
C ALA A 18 -18.27 -21.85 13.34
N ALA A 19 -18.04 -21.75 12.03
CA ALA A 19 -18.35 -20.55 11.26
C ALA A 19 -19.65 -20.63 10.44
N GLY A 20 -20.20 -19.43 10.15
CA GLY A 20 -21.11 -19.17 9.03
C GLY A 20 -22.59 -19.10 9.40
N LEU A 21 -23.27 -18.05 8.89
CA LEU A 21 -24.66 -18.11 8.44
C LEU A 21 -25.02 -16.92 7.54
N VAL A 22 -26.06 -17.12 6.73
CA VAL A 22 -26.62 -16.15 5.76
C VAL A 22 -27.84 -15.47 6.42
N PRO A 23 -28.12 -14.17 6.17
CA PRO A 23 -29.20 -13.46 6.86
C PRO A 23 -30.60 -13.95 6.43
N VAL A 24 -31.45 -14.25 7.42
CA VAL A 24 -32.89 -14.50 7.24
C VAL A 24 -33.67 -13.48 8.08
N ARG A 25 -34.63 -12.79 7.46
CA ARG A 25 -35.55 -11.87 8.14
C ARG A 25 -36.65 -12.65 8.87
N ALA A 26 -36.96 -12.27 10.11
CA ALA A 26 -38.15 -12.72 10.83
C ALA A 26 -38.85 -11.54 11.54
N ARG A 27 -40.18 -11.60 11.66
CA ARG A 27 -41.04 -10.61 12.35
C ARG A 27 -41.73 -11.26 13.55
N ALA A 28 -41.57 -10.69 14.74
CA ALA A 28 -42.50 -10.76 15.89
C ALA A 28 -42.06 -9.72 16.94
N GLY A 29 -42.92 -9.16 17.81
CA GLY A 29 -44.38 -9.15 17.81
C GLY A 29 -45.02 -9.29 19.20
N ARG A 30 -45.55 -8.19 19.77
CA ARG A 30 -46.33 -8.08 21.04
C ARG A 30 -45.51 -8.26 22.35
N ALA A 31 -45.90 -7.72 23.52
CA ALA A 31 -46.74 -6.55 23.84
C ALA A 31 -46.66 -6.11 25.33
N ALA A 32 -46.95 -4.82 25.59
CA ALA A 32 -47.65 -4.21 26.75
C ALA A 32 -47.21 -4.41 28.24
N ALA A 33 -46.76 -3.30 28.86
CA ALA A 33 -47.16 -2.75 30.18
C ALA A 33 -46.51 -1.35 30.33
N ARG A 34 -47.20 -0.21 30.47
CA ARG A 34 -48.15 0.35 31.48
C ARG A 34 -47.45 1.17 32.59
N GLY A 35 -47.95 2.41 32.78
CA GLY A 35 -47.45 3.42 33.72
C GLY A 35 -46.70 4.56 33.00
N GLY A 36 -47.01 5.85 33.19
CA GLY A 36 -48.12 6.47 33.92
C GLY A 36 -47.70 7.79 34.59
N GLY A 37 -48.10 8.95 34.05
CA GLY A 37 -47.77 10.26 34.60
C GLY A 37 -48.26 11.42 33.74
N ASP A 38 -49.21 12.20 34.27
CA ASP A 38 -49.82 13.35 33.59
C ASP A 38 -48.98 14.63 33.70
N ARG A 39 -49.03 15.46 32.65
CA ARG A 39 -49.61 16.83 32.74
C ARG A 39 -49.76 17.49 31.36
N ALA A 40 -50.92 18.09 31.12
CA ALA A 40 -51.16 19.05 30.02
C ALA A 40 -50.48 20.41 30.34
N ARG A 41 -50.49 21.48 29.52
CA ARG A 41 -51.50 22.07 28.60
C ARG A 41 -50.71 23.20 27.84
N GLN A 42 -50.92 23.59 26.58
CA GLN A 42 -52.07 24.33 26.03
C GLN A 42 -51.94 24.57 24.49
N ARG A 43 -53.09 24.78 23.82
CA ARG A 43 -53.37 25.71 22.68
C ARG A 43 -52.50 25.70 21.39
N ALA A 44 -53.16 25.28 20.30
CA ALA A 44 -52.99 25.79 18.93
C ALA A 44 -54.05 26.90 18.66
N PRO A 45 -54.36 27.39 17.43
CA PRO A 45 -53.75 27.14 16.10
C PRO A 45 -53.48 28.43 15.27
N GLY A 46 -52.95 28.26 14.05
CA GLY A 46 -52.98 29.26 12.98
C GLY A 46 -53.24 28.57 11.62
N ALA A 47 -54.09 29.14 10.77
CA ALA A 47 -54.53 28.51 9.52
C ALA A 47 -54.81 29.54 8.42
N GLY A 48 -54.66 29.13 7.15
CA GLY A 48 -54.89 29.95 5.96
C GLY A 48 -53.78 29.72 4.91
N GLY A 49 -54.06 29.42 3.65
CA GLY A 49 -55.36 29.15 3.03
C GLY A 49 -55.21 28.36 1.73
N ALA A 50 -56.33 27.93 1.14
CA ALA A 50 -56.36 27.17 -0.10
C ALA A 50 -57.49 27.63 -1.02
N VAL A 51 -57.27 27.61 -2.35
CA VAL A 51 -58.29 27.66 -3.41
C VAL A 51 -57.61 27.14 -4.69
N ARG A 52 -57.98 25.95 -5.20
CA ARG A 52 -58.97 25.67 -6.29
C ARG A 52 -58.52 26.15 -7.69
N ARG A 53 -58.84 25.50 -8.81
CA ARG A 53 -59.42 24.15 -9.16
C ARG A 53 -59.34 23.96 -10.69
N LEU A 54 -59.52 22.70 -11.15
CA LEU A 54 -60.18 22.21 -12.39
C LEU A 54 -59.35 21.08 -13.06
N PHE A 55 -59.90 20.05 -13.71
CA PHE A 55 -61.15 19.28 -13.49
C PHE A 55 -61.17 18.02 -14.36
N GLN A 56 -61.49 16.84 -13.79
CA GLN A 56 -62.10 15.67 -14.48
C GLN A 56 -61.30 14.98 -15.64
N ARG A 57 -61.57 13.72 -16.03
CA ARG A 57 -62.72 12.81 -15.80
C ARG A 57 -62.28 11.35 -15.58
N ARG A 58 -63.07 10.61 -14.77
CA ARG A 58 -63.64 9.24 -14.91
C ARG A 58 -62.97 8.23 -15.89
N ALA A 59 -63.04 6.89 -15.70
CA ALA A 59 -63.42 5.96 -14.60
C ALA A 59 -63.18 4.50 -15.12
N GLY A 60 -63.14 3.40 -14.34
CA GLY A 60 -63.12 3.19 -12.89
C GLY A 60 -63.71 1.81 -12.47
N ARG A 61 -63.46 1.37 -11.21
CA ARG A 61 -64.13 0.27 -10.44
C ARG A 61 -63.80 -1.20 -10.81
N LEU A 62 -63.93 -2.23 -9.94
CA LEU A 62 -63.88 -2.36 -8.44
C LEU A 62 -63.68 -3.86 -8.02
N HIS A 63 -63.29 -4.10 -6.75
CA HIS A 63 -63.44 -5.30 -5.87
C HIS A 63 -63.47 -6.75 -6.44
N ARG A 64 -62.61 -7.71 -6.03
CA ARG A 64 -62.35 -8.42 -4.72
C ARG A 64 -63.09 -9.80 -4.58
N PRO A 65 -62.61 -10.74 -3.71
CA PRO A 65 -62.76 -12.22 -3.81
C PRO A 65 -63.88 -12.79 -2.88
N PRO A 66 -64.00 -14.10 -2.50
CA PRO A 66 -63.14 -15.28 -2.70
C PRO A 66 -63.82 -16.66 -2.99
N GLY A 67 -63.04 -17.74 -3.05
CA GLY A 67 -63.52 -19.13 -2.96
C GLY A 67 -62.45 -20.23 -3.10
N ASP A 68 -62.44 -21.18 -2.16
CA ASP A 68 -61.82 -22.52 -2.23
C ASP A 68 -62.77 -23.46 -1.46
N PRO A 69 -63.23 -24.58 -2.05
CA PRO A 69 -62.79 -25.88 -1.53
C PRO A 69 -62.78 -27.03 -2.55
N GLY A 70 -62.18 -28.17 -2.19
CA GLY A 70 -62.80 -29.48 -2.46
C GLY A 70 -61.93 -30.59 -3.06
N ARG A 71 -61.58 -31.58 -2.23
CA ARG A 71 -60.88 -32.83 -2.55
C ARG A 71 -61.69 -33.82 -3.45
N LEU A 72 -61.00 -34.93 -3.80
CA LEU A 72 -61.48 -36.27 -4.22
C LEU A 72 -61.54 -36.52 -5.75
N ALA A 73 -61.56 -37.78 -6.25
CA ALA A 73 -60.79 -39.00 -5.95
C ALA A 73 -61.16 -40.12 -6.97
N ALA A 74 -60.22 -41.02 -7.30
CA ALA A 74 -60.40 -42.19 -8.21
C ALA A 74 -60.78 -41.83 -9.68
N GLY A 75 -60.64 -42.72 -10.68
CA GLY A 75 -59.93 -44.01 -10.74
C GLY A 75 -60.44 -44.90 -11.91
N GLY A 76 -59.55 -45.39 -12.79
CA GLY A 76 -59.94 -46.23 -13.93
C GLY A 76 -58.78 -46.81 -14.74
N ARG A 77 -59.01 -47.98 -15.36
CA ARG A 77 -58.13 -48.81 -16.22
C ARG A 77 -58.97 -49.29 -17.44
N PRO A 78 -58.46 -50.07 -18.44
CA PRO A 78 -57.13 -50.67 -18.67
C PRO A 78 -56.45 -50.00 -19.91
N ALA A 79 -55.63 -50.57 -20.81
CA ALA A 79 -55.07 -51.91 -21.10
C ALA A 79 -53.79 -51.75 -21.97
N ARG A 80 -53.00 -52.75 -22.41
CA ARG A 80 -52.94 -54.23 -22.17
C ARG A 80 -51.55 -54.61 -21.57
N LEU A 81 -50.85 -55.57 -22.18
CA LEU A 81 -49.57 -56.25 -21.87
C LEU A 81 -49.17 -57.07 -23.14
N PRO A 82 -48.05 -57.85 -23.22
CA PRO A 82 -46.95 -58.13 -22.27
C PRO A 82 -45.59 -57.63 -22.87
N ARG A 83 -44.35 -58.15 -22.71
CA ARG A 83 -43.58 -59.19 -21.92
C ARG A 83 -42.10 -58.71 -22.00
N ALA A 84 -41.10 -59.11 -21.21
CA ALA A 84 -40.99 -60.03 -20.07
C ALA A 84 -39.90 -59.56 -19.07
N ALA A 85 -40.16 -59.81 -17.77
CA ALA A 85 -39.27 -60.41 -16.74
C ALA A 85 -37.79 -59.97 -16.56
N ALA A 86 -37.22 -59.85 -15.35
CA ALA A 86 -37.69 -59.88 -13.94
C ALA A 86 -36.65 -59.13 -13.06
N ARG A 87 -36.93 -58.41 -11.94
CA ARG A 87 -37.36 -58.84 -10.59
C ARG A 87 -36.53 -60.02 -10.03
N ARG A 88 -35.99 -60.06 -8.80
CA ARG A 88 -35.88 -59.21 -7.56
C ARG A 88 -34.54 -59.67 -6.88
N GLY A 89 -33.95 -59.10 -5.82
CA GLY A 89 -34.33 -58.05 -4.85
C GLY A 89 -33.99 -58.51 -3.42
N ARG A 90 -33.45 -57.62 -2.56
CA ARG A 90 -32.75 -57.91 -1.27
C ARG A 90 -31.44 -58.70 -1.42
N GLY A 91 -30.59 -58.64 -0.40
CA GLY A 91 -29.38 -59.44 -0.27
C GLY A 91 -29.01 -59.62 1.21
N ASP A 92 -28.02 -60.47 1.48
CA ASP A 92 -27.21 -60.53 2.71
C ASP A 92 -25.94 -61.37 2.41
N ARG A 93 -24.92 -61.24 3.27
CA ARG A 93 -23.72 -62.13 3.44
C ARG A 93 -22.71 -62.27 2.28
N GLY A 94 -21.56 -61.61 2.48
CA GLY A 94 -20.20 -62.17 2.63
C GLY A 94 -19.71 -63.42 1.88
N GLY A 95 -18.38 -63.49 1.65
CA GLY A 95 -17.69 -64.78 1.44
C GLY A 95 -16.68 -64.87 0.29
N ASP A 96 -15.52 -64.22 0.46
CA ASP A 96 -14.20 -64.74 0.05
C ASP A 96 -13.80 -64.84 -1.47
N ALA A 97 -12.58 -65.34 -1.71
CA ALA A 97 -11.66 -64.84 -2.73
C ALA A 97 -11.86 -65.28 -4.20
N GLY A 98 -12.11 -64.30 -5.07
CA GLY A 98 -11.93 -64.42 -6.52
C GLY A 98 -10.54 -63.97 -7.01
N ARG A 99 -9.64 -64.90 -7.31
CA ARG A 99 -8.36 -64.61 -8.00
C ARG A 99 -8.58 -64.30 -9.49
N GLY A 100 -7.76 -63.43 -10.09
CA GLY A 100 -7.57 -63.42 -11.55
C GLY A 100 -7.27 -62.05 -12.18
N ARG A 101 -5.99 -61.78 -12.50
CA ARG A 101 -5.61 -60.61 -13.31
C ARG A 101 -6.02 -60.77 -14.78
N ARG A 102 -6.56 -59.72 -15.39
CA ARG A 102 -6.54 -59.54 -16.86
C ARG A 102 -6.16 -58.10 -17.22
N GLY A 103 -5.12 -57.96 -18.03
CA GLY A 103 -5.01 -56.88 -19.01
C GLY A 103 -5.10 -57.48 -20.42
N PRO A 104 -5.05 -56.67 -21.50
CA PRO A 104 -5.02 -57.18 -22.86
C PRO A 104 -3.60 -57.13 -23.47
N GLN A 105 -3.12 -58.27 -23.97
CA GLN A 105 -1.98 -58.31 -24.89
C GLN A 105 -2.47 -58.38 -26.35
N ARG A 106 -1.68 -57.72 -27.22
CA ARG A 106 -1.59 -57.78 -28.70
C ARG A 106 -2.26 -58.94 -29.46
N PRO A 107 -2.50 -58.69 -30.76
CA PRO A 107 -1.94 -59.61 -31.77
C PRO A 107 -1.04 -58.95 -32.85
N ARG A 108 0.10 -59.63 -33.12
CA ARG A 108 0.72 -60.01 -34.42
C ARG A 108 0.82 -58.95 -35.55
N ARG A 109 2.03 -58.55 -36.00
CA ARG A 109 3.10 -59.24 -36.80
C ARG A 109 2.89 -59.21 -38.32
N PRO A 110 3.97 -58.98 -39.11
CA PRO A 110 4.52 -60.08 -39.95
C PRO A 110 5.91 -60.65 -39.56
N ARG A 111 7.01 -60.27 -40.25
CA ARG A 111 8.28 -61.05 -40.46
C ARG A 111 9.53 -60.14 -40.64
N VAL A 112 10.78 -60.61 -40.73
CA VAL A 112 11.59 -61.53 -39.87
C VAL A 112 13.09 -61.54 -40.30
N ARG A 113 14.05 -61.63 -39.34
CA ARG A 113 15.53 -61.88 -39.54
C ARG A 113 16.33 -60.77 -40.29
N ARG A 114 17.68 -60.66 -40.21
CA ARG A 114 18.77 -61.47 -39.59
C ARG A 114 19.99 -60.59 -39.21
N ASP A 115 20.84 -61.10 -38.30
CA ASP A 115 22.26 -60.75 -38.04
C ASP A 115 23.18 -61.59 -39.00
N PRO A 116 24.56 -61.53 -39.05
CA PRO A 116 25.55 -60.84 -38.18
C PRO A 116 26.85 -60.27 -38.88
N ASP A 117 27.86 -59.94 -38.05
CA ASP A 117 29.34 -60.10 -38.21
C ASP A 117 30.30 -59.11 -38.94
N ARG A 118 31.09 -58.40 -38.09
CA ARG A 118 32.58 -58.39 -37.94
C ARG A 118 33.60 -58.16 -39.09
N HIS A 119 34.56 -57.26 -38.76
CA HIS A 119 36.00 -57.13 -39.18
C HIS A 119 36.35 -56.68 -40.62
N GLY A 120 37.37 -55.79 -40.77
CA GLY A 120 37.88 -55.40 -42.10
C GLY A 120 38.94 -54.27 -42.24
N VAL A 121 40.12 -54.40 -41.60
CA VAL A 121 41.47 -53.98 -42.07
C VAL A 121 41.69 -52.70 -42.95
N ARG A 122 42.51 -51.75 -42.44
CA ARG A 122 43.19 -50.63 -43.16
C ARG A 122 44.09 -51.10 -44.33
N PRO A 123 44.42 -50.27 -45.36
CA PRO A 123 45.78 -49.64 -45.36
C PRO A 123 46.05 -48.34 -46.20
N ARG A 124 46.85 -47.42 -45.62
CA ARG A 124 48.03 -46.68 -46.23
C ARG A 124 47.77 -45.58 -47.32
N ARG A 125 48.64 -44.55 -47.56
CA ARG A 125 49.93 -44.09 -46.93
C ARG A 125 50.40 -42.64 -47.27
N ARG A 126 51.46 -42.20 -46.52
CA ARG A 126 52.35 -40.99 -46.67
C ARG A 126 51.66 -39.65 -46.31
N ARG A 127 52.32 -38.58 -45.80
CA ARG A 127 53.62 -38.26 -45.11
C ARG A 127 53.35 -36.98 -44.25
N GLY A 128 54.08 -36.52 -43.23
CA GLY A 128 55.37 -36.86 -42.59
C GLY A 128 56.50 -35.92 -43.06
N HIS A 129 57.26 -35.19 -42.21
CA HIS A 129 57.63 -35.32 -40.77
C HIS A 129 58.03 -33.94 -40.17
N GLY A 130 58.35 -33.73 -38.87
CA GLY A 130 58.29 -34.58 -37.65
C GLY A 130 59.44 -34.35 -36.62
N ARG A 131 59.37 -35.04 -35.45
CA ARG A 131 60.35 -35.11 -34.31
C ARG A 131 60.39 -33.88 -33.35
N ARG A 132 60.71 -33.98 -32.04
CA ARG A 132 61.19 -35.09 -31.15
C ARG A 132 60.76 -34.89 -29.65
N ASP A 133 61.05 -35.88 -28.79
CA ASP A 133 60.64 -36.14 -27.36
C ASP A 133 61.76 -35.82 -26.30
N PRO A 134 61.65 -36.06 -24.95
CA PRO A 134 60.51 -36.09 -23.97
C PRO A 134 60.79 -35.58 -22.49
N GLY A 135 59.75 -35.54 -21.61
CA GLY A 135 59.84 -35.66 -20.11
C GLY A 135 59.71 -34.37 -19.24
N ALA A 136 59.37 -34.36 -17.92
CA ALA A 136 58.77 -35.34 -16.97
C ALA A 136 58.28 -34.66 -15.62
N ASP A 137 57.51 -35.38 -14.77
CA ASP A 137 57.02 -35.08 -13.38
C ASP A 137 56.14 -33.81 -13.11
N LEU A 138 55.26 -33.62 -12.09
CA LEU A 138 54.60 -34.36 -10.97
C LEU A 138 54.85 -33.85 -9.52
N ARG A 139 53.85 -33.23 -8.85
CA ARG A 139 53.21 -33.67 -7.55
C ARG A 139 52.32 -32.64 -6.81
N ARG A 140 51.55 -33.16 -5.83
CA ARG A 140 50.55 -32.50 -4.96
C ARG A 140 51.12 -32.09 -3.58
N ARG A 141 50.46 -31.13 -2.88
CA ARG A 141 50.07 -31.13 -1.43
C ARG A 141 49.17 -29.90 -1.17
N ARG A 142 48.06 -29.93 -0.40
CA ARG A 142 47.77 -30.22 1.03
C ARG A 142 48.14 -29.09 2.00
N THR A 143 47.17 -28.69 2.83
CA THR A 143 47.20 -27.66 3.90
C THR A 143 47.93 -28.13 5.17
N PRO A 144 48.35 -27.18 6.04
CA PRO A 144 47.88 -27.17 7.44
C PRO A 144 47.63 -25.74 8.04
N ARG A 145 47.45 -25.66 9.37
CA ARG A 145 47.23 -24.46 10.22
C ARG A 145 48.52 -23.64 10.50
N PRO A 146 48.44 -22.43 11.10
CA PRO A 146 48.60 -22.24 12.57
C PRO A 146 47.34 -21.65 13.25
N GLU A 147 47.12 -21.52 14.57
CA GLU A 147 47.93 -21.52 15.83
C GLU A 147 48.48 -20.16 16.33
N LEU A 148 48.75 -20.08 17.65
CA LEU A 148 48.54 -18.89 18.53
C LEU A 148 49.83 -18.26 19.10
N GLY A 149 49.71 -16.99 19.56
CA GLY A 149 50.69 -16.24 20.36
C GLY A 149 51.24 -15.00 19.63
N ASP A 150 51.58 -13.88 20.30
CA ASP A 150 51.34 -13.46 21.69
C ASP A 150 51.33 -11.90 21.77
N CYS A 151 51.26 -11.33 22.98
CA CYS A 151 50.94 -9.93 23.27
C CYS A 151 51.93 -8.87 22.75
N GLY A 152 51.40 -7.68 22.45
CA GLY A 152 52.16 -6.44 22.21
C GLY A 152 51.29 -5.21 22.48
N ASP A 153 51.72 -4.36 23.42
CA ASP A 153 50.96 -3.20 23.91
C ASP A 153 51.13 -1.97 23.00
N ALA A 154 50.06 -1.21 22.76
CA ALA A 154 50.04 -0.07 21.84
C ALA A 154 48.93 0.94 22.21
N THR A 155 49.32 1.90 23.05
CA THR A 155 48.59 3.08 23.52
C THR A 155 47.54 3.71 22.58
N VAL A 156 46.40 4.11 23.17
CA VAL A 156 45.39 4.98 22.55
C VAL A 156 45.98 6.36 22.22
N ASN A 157 45.98 6.74 20.94
CA ASN A 157 45.72 8.10 20.43
C ASN A 157 45.85 8.14 18.89
N ASP A 158 44.77 8.50 18.18
CA ASP A 158 44.62 9.83 17.53
C ASP A 158 43.41 9.80 16.56
N THR A 159 42.90 10.99 16.27
CA THR A 159 41.77 11.31 15.39
C THR A 159 42.01 10.93 13.92
N THR A 160 41.48 9.78 13.50
CA THR A 160 41.42 9.41 12.08
C THR A 160 40.45 10.33 11.32
N ARG A 161 41.00 11.41 10.75
CA ARG A 161 40.35 12.22 9.71
C ARG A 161 39.69 11.31 8.68
N VAL A 162 38.41 11.55 8.38
CA VAL A 162 37.72 10.95 7.24
C VAL A 162 38.51 11.34 5.97
N PRO A 163 39.00 10.36 5.17
CA PRO A 163 39.61 10.66 3.87
C PRO A 163 38.57 11.39 3.01
N GLY A 164 38.98 12.49 2.37
CA GLY A 164 38.06 13.50 1.84
C GLY A 164 36.86 12.92 1.09
N ALA A 165 35.66 13.16 1.63
CA ALA A 165 34.44 12.97 0.85
C ALA A 165 34.53 13.86 -0.41
N PRO A 166 34.12 13.38 -1.60
CA PRO A 166 34.07 14.22 -2.79
C PRO A 166 33.19 15.44 -2.48
N ASP A 167 33.63 16.62 -2.94
CA ASP A 167 33.02 17.89 -2.57
C ASP A 167 31.50 17.90 -2.77
N ALA A 168 30.79 18.58 -1.87
CA ALA A 168 29.33 18.73 -1.92
C ALA A 168 28.84 19.69 -3.04
N ALA A 169 29.60 19.80 -4.14
CA ALA A 169 29.32 20.65 -5.28
C ALA A 169 28.25 20.03 -6.19
N GLY A 170 27.04 20.59 -6.16
CA GLY A 170 25.98 20.22 -7.11
C GLY A 170 24.57 20.66 -6.72
N ALA A 171 24.19 20.49 -5.45
CA ALA A 171 22.86 20.88 -4.96
C ALA A 171 22.78 22.38 -4.62
N PRO A 172 21.74 23.10 -5.08
CA PRO A 172 21.44 24.45 -4.59
C PRO A 172 21.04 24.44 -3.10
N ASP A 173 21.23 25.56 -2.41
CA ASP A 173 20.95 25.70 -0.98
C ASP A 173 19.56 25.16 -0.58
N GLY A 174 19.56 24.33 0.47
CA GLY A 174 18.37 23.71 1.04
C GLY A 174 18.04 22.31 0.47
N PHE A 175 18.44 21.99 -0.76
CA PHE A 175 18.20 20.65 -1.33
C PHE A 175 19.18 19.59 -0.78
N SER A 176 18.77 18.31 -0.80
CA SER A 176 19.68 17.19 -0.57
C SER A 176 20.72 17.08 -1.69
N PRO A 177 21.99 16.67 -1.39
CA PRO A 177 23.04 16.45 -2.40
C PRO A 177 22.82 15.19 -3.26
N TYR A 178 21.58 14.68 -3.30
CA TYR A 178 21.15 13.46 -3.95
C TYR A 178 19.65 13.52 -4.22
N TYR A 179 19.20 12.67 -5.15
CA TYR A 179 17.80 12.31 -5.33
C TYR A 179 17.66 10.79 -5.46
N LEU A 180 16.47 10.29 -5.14
CA LEU A 180 16.07 8.91 -5.39
C LEU A 180 14.88 8.92 -6.35
N TYR A 181 14.83 7.98 -7.28
CA TYR A 181 13.73 7.86 -8.21
C TYR A 181 13.27 6.40 -8.33
N ARG A 182 12.09 6.21 -8.89
CA ARG A 182 11.42 4.92 -9.01
C ARG A 182 10.77 4.86 -10.37
N ARG A 183 10.88 3.72 -11.06
CA ARG A 183 10.46 3.60 -12.46
C ARG A 183 9.68 2.33 -12.73
N GLY A 184 8.65 2.42 -13.56
CA GLY A 184 7.96 1.25 -14.09
C GLY A 184 8.89 0.38 -14.94
N THR A 185 8.66 -0.93 -14.97
CA THR A 185 9.46 -1.89 -15.77
C THR A 185 8.69 -2.42 -16.99
N LEU A 186 7.87 -1.57 -17.61
CA LEU A 186 7.02 -1.85 -18.78
C LEU A 186 6.63 -0.53 -19.43
N GLY A 187 6.96 -0.32 -20.71
CA GLY A 187 6.64 0.91 -21.42
C GLY A 187 5.14 1.02 -21.75
N PRO A 188 4.54 2.23 -21.77
CA PRO A 188 3.17 2.43 -22.27
C PRO A 188 2.99 1.97 -23.73
N SER A 189 4.04 2.08 -24.54
CA SER A 189 4.11 1.57 -25.91
C SER A 189 3.89 0.06 -26.03
N GLU A 190 4.34 -0.74 -25.05
CA GLU A 190 4.07 -2.20 -24.99
C GLU A 190 2.57 -2.51 -24.79
N LEU A 191 1.80 -1.53 -24.31
CA LEU A 191 0.36 -1.61 -24.07
C LEU A 191 -0.47 -1.00 -25.21
N ALA A 192 0.14 -0.44 -26.25
CA ALA A 192 -0.56 0.22 -27.35
C ALA A 192 -1.56 -0.70 -28.07
N ALA A 193 -1.21 -1.99 -28.22
CA ALA A 193 -2.06 -3.02 -28.84
C ALA A 193 -3.33 -3.39 -28.02
N LEU A 194 -3.55 -2.76 -26.86
CA LEU A 194 -4.77 -2.92 -26.05
C LEU A 194 -5.86 -1.88 -26.38
N THR A 195 -5.52 -0.86 -27.18
CA THR A 195 -6.45 0.17 -27.65
C THR A 195 -6.77 -0.09 -29.14
N PRO A 196 -8.03 -0.44 -29.48
CA PRO A 196 -8.42 -0.88 -30.83
C PRO A 196 -8.57 0.32 -31.78
N ALA A 197 -7.46 0.74 -32.38
CA ALA A 197 -7.37 1.95 -33.20
C ALA A 197 -8.34 1.96 -34.39
N ARG A 198 -8.54 0.82 -35.08
CA ARG A 198 -9.47 0.75 -36.21
C ARG A 198 -10.92 0.85 -35.76
N THR A 199 -11.28 0.19 -34.66
CA THR A 199 -12.59 0.32 -34.03
C THR A 199 -12.90 1.78 -33.69
N TRP A 200 -11.93 2.52 -33.13
CA TRP A 200 -12.15 3.92 -32.75
C TRP A 200 -12.23 4.89 -33.93
N ALA A 201 -11.60 4.59 -35.07
CA ALA A 201 -11.85 5.33 -36.32
C ALA A 201 -13.31 5.13 -36.79
N LEU A 202 -13.74 3.87 -36.92
CA LEU A 202 -15.11 3.52 -37.35
C LEU A 202 -16.19 4.05 -36.39
N LEU A 203 -15.91 4.10 -35.08
CA LEU A 203 -16.80 4.70 -34.09
C LEU A 203 -16.83 6.24 -34.15
N ALA A 204 -15.75 6.90 -34.59
CA ALA A 204 -15.74 8.34 -34.84
C ALA A 204 -16.56 8.68 -36.10
N GLU A 205 -16.34 7.97 -37.22
CA GLU A 205 -17.15 8.10 -38.45
C GLU A 205 -18.65 7.85 -38.17
N ALA A 206 -18.97 6.84 -37.34
CA ALA A 206 -20.34 6.56 -36.92
C ALA A 206 -20.94 7.67 -36.03
N GLU A 207 -20.11 8.35 -35.23
CA GLU A 207 -20.53 9.44 -34.36
C GLU A 207 -20.74 10.75 -35.14
N GLU A 208 -19.87 11.08 -36.09
CA GLU A 208 -20.08 12.18 -37.06
C GLU A 208 -21.38 11.95 -37.85
N THR A 209 -21.55 10.73 -38.36
CA THR A 209 -22.79 10.30 -39.05
C THR A 209 -24.03 10.39 -38.16
N ARG A 210 -23.88 10.17 -36.85
CA ARG A 210 -24.97 10.35 -35.86
C ARG A 210 -25.23 11.82 -35.55
N GLN A 211 -24.21 12.67 -35.46
CA GLN A 211 -24.35 14.12 -35.28
C GLN A 211 -25.06 14.74 -36.48
N ARG A 212 -24.66 14.39 -37.71
CA ARG A 212 -25.36 14.83 -38.92
C ARG A 212 -26.80 14.33 -38.98
N ARG A 213 -27.07 13.10 -38.52
CA ARG A 213 -28.44 12.58 -38.39
C ARG A 213 -29.26 13.33 -37.33
N GLU A 214 -28.64 13.84 -36.26
CA GLU A 214 -29.28 14.68 -35.24
C GLU A 214 -29.74 16.02 -35.83
N GLU A 215 -28.86 16.72 -36.55
CA GLU A 215 -29.15 17.98 -37.25
C GLU A 215 -30.29 17.82 -38.27
N LEU A 216 -30.21 16.77 -39.10
CA LEU A 216 -31.24 16.44 -40.08
C LEU A 216 -32.57 16.08 -39.40
N ARG A 217 -32.53 15.41 -38.23
CA ARG A 217 -33.75 15.10 -37.47
C ARG A 217 -34.44 16.36 -36.98
N GLY A 218 -33.71 17.35 -36.45
CA GLY A 218 -34.28 18.64 -36.04
C GLY A 218 -35.00 19.33 -37.20
N ARG A 219 -34.28 19.52 -38.32
CA ARG A 219 -34.83 20.13 -39.55
C ARG A 219 -36.06 19.38 -40.09
N LEU A 220 -36.07 18.05 -40.00
CA LEU A 220 -37.23 17.23 -40.38
C LEU A 220 -38.41 17.37 -39.39
N GLU A 221 -38.15 17.39 -38.08
CA GLU A 221 -39.21 17.54 -37.08
C GLU A 221 -39.91 18.91 -37.19
N ASP A 222 -39.17 19.97 -37.53
CA ASP A 222 -39.72 21.30 -37.82
C ASP A 222 -40.53 21.32 -39.12
N ALA A 223 -39.97 20.78 -40.22
CA ALA A 223 -40.67 20.71 -41.51
C ALA A 223 -41.96 19.86 -41.43
N LEU A 224 -41.91 18.72 -40.72
CA LEU A 224 -43.08 17.89 -40.44
C LEU A 224 -44.07 18.58 -39.50
N HIS A 225 -43.62 19.47 -38.62
CA HIS A 225 -44.52 20.28 -37.79
C HIS A 225 -45.30 21.29 -38.64
N ALA A 226 -44.64 21.92 -39.62
CA ALA A 226 -45.25 22.86 -40.56
C ALA A 226 -46.17 22.18 -41.60
N ALA A 227 -45.84 20.98 -42.07
CA ALA A 227 -46.61 20.28 -43.09
C ALA A 227 -47.88 19.58 -42.59
N VAL A 228 -47.95 19.18 -41.30
CA VAL A 228 -49.11 18.45 -40.75
C VAL A 228 -50.42 19.27 -40.73
N PRO A 229 -50.44 20.58 -40.40
CA PRO A 229 -51.64 21.41 -40.50
C PRO A 229 -52.26 21.48 -41.91
N GLU A 230 -51.43 21.62 -42.95
CA GLU A 230 -51.89 21.84 -44.33
C GLU A 230 -52.54 20.60 -44.97
N LEU A 231 -52.31 19.41 -44.43
CA LEU A 231 -52.90 18.18 -44.96
C LEU A 231 -54.38 18.00 -44.60
N PRO A 232 -55.20 17.41 -45.50
CA PRO A 232 -56.51 16.85 -45.20
C PRO A 232 -56.49 15.88 -43.99
N ALA A 233 -57.56 15.90 -43.20
CA ALA A 233 -57.60 15.24 -41.88
C ALA A 233 -57.42 13.72 -41.94
N ASP A 234 -57.82 13.08 -43.04
CA ASP A 234 -57.58 11.66 -43.36
C ASP A 234 -56.08 11.36 -43.55
N ARG A 235 -55.32 12.25 -44.19
CA ARG A 235 -53.88 12.08 -44.48
C ARG A 235 -52.96 12.41 -43.30
N ARG A 236 -53.37 13.30 -42.40
CA ARG A 236 -52.54 13.78 -41.26
C ARG A 236 -51.92 12.65 -40.42
N HIS A 237 -52.61 11.51 -40.30
CA HIS A 237 -52.12 10.37 -39.53
C HIS A 237 -50.83 9.76 -40.11
N GLU A 238 -50.59 9.87 -41.41
CA GLU A 238 -49.40 9.35 -42.11
C GLU A 238 -48.16 10.16 -41.74
N LEU A 239 -48.20 11.50 -41.88
CA LEU A 239 -47.10 12.37 -41.48
C LEU A 239 -46.87 12.38 -39.96
N LEU A 240 -47.92 12.26 -39.14
CA LEU A 240 -47.76 12.09 -37.69
C LEU A 240 -47.05 10.78 -37.32
N ARG A 241 -47.28 9.70 -38.08
CA ARG A 241 -46.55 8.44 -37.91
C ARG A 241 -45.10 8.55 -38.42
N LEU A 242 -44.88 9.19 -39.56
CA LEU A 242 -43.54 9.47 -40.09
C LEU A 242 -42.70 10.30 -39.11
N ARG A 243 -43.26 11.40 -38.58
CA ARG A 243 -42.64 12.22 -37.53
C ARG A 243 -42.35 11.41 -36.27
N ARG A 244 -43.27 10.53 -35.84
CA ARG A 244 -43.04 9.65 -34.69
C ARG A 244 -41.90 8.67 -34.93
N ASP A 245 -41.83 8.03 -36.10
CA ASP A 245 -40.76 7.08 -36.43
C ASP A 245 -39.41 7.79 -36.50
N ILE A 246 -39.32 8.95 -37.17
CA ILE A 246 -38.13 9.83 -37.22
C ILE A 246 -37.67 10.24 -35.81
N HIS A 247 -38.57 10.79 -34.99
CA HIS A 247 -38.30 11.22 -33.61
C HIS A 247 -37.81 10.07 -32.70
N ASN A 248 -38.21 8.83 -32.99
CA ASN A 248 -37.76 7.63 -32.26
C ASN A 248 -36.54 6.95 -32.92
N ASP A 249 -35.86 7.61 -33.87
CA ASP A 249 -34.76 7.09 -34.69
C ASP A 249 -35.07 5.74 -35.38
N ARG A 250 -36.26 5.59 -35.95
CA ARG A 250 -36.74 4.37 -36.61
C ARG A 250 -36.80 4.53 -38.12
N VAL A 251 -36.56 3.44 -38.84
CA VAL A 251 -36.91 3.37 -40.27
C VAL A 251 -38.44 3.54 -40.39
N PRO A 252 -38.95 4.53 -41.14
CA PRO A 252 -40.38 4.82 -41.18
C PRO A 252 -41.23 3.66 -41.69
N GLY A 253 -42.27 3.30 -40.95
CA GLY A 253 -43.19 2.23 -41.32
C GLY A 253 -44.28 2.64 -42.34
N VAL A 254 -44.08 3.74 -43.07
CA VAL A 254 -45.03 4.37 -44.01
C VAL A 254 -44.29 5.00 -45.21
N PRO A 255 -43.84 4.20 -46.20
CA PRO A 255 -43.08 4.72 -47.34
C PRO A 255 -43.83 5.78 -48.16
N ASP A 256 -45.14 5.61 -48.36
CA ASP A 256 -45.97 6.54 -49.13
C ASP A 256 -46.11 7.93 -48.49
N ALA A 257 -45.90 8.04 -47.16
CA ALA A 257 -45.95 9.33 -46.45
C ALA A 257 -44.87 10.31 -46.94
N ALA A 258 -43.75 9.82 -47.49
CA ALA A 258 -42.71 10.65 -48.10
C ALA A 258 -43.19 11.37 -49.40
N ARG A 259 -44.30 10.92 -50.01
CA ARG A 259 -44.95 11.61 -51.14
C ARG A 259 -45.80 12.80 -50.72
N LEU A 260 -46.17 12.89 -49.44
CA LEU A 260 -46.89 14.03 -48.86
C LEU A 260 -45.96 15.17 -48.43
N LEU A 261 -44.64 14.95 -48.51
CA LEU A 261 -43.61 15.97 -48.29
C LEU A 261 -43.35 16.76 -49.58
N ASP A 262 -42.97 18.02 -49.42
CA ASP A 262 -42.39 18.83 -50.49
C ASP A 262 -40.99 18.31 -50.89
N PRO A 263 -40.40 18.77 -52.01
CA PRO A 263 -39.10 18.27 -52.47
C PRO A 263 -37.98 18.45 -51.44
N ALA A 264 -37.93 19.58 -50.73
CA ALA A 264 -36.87 19.86 -49.77
C ALA A 264 -36.97 18.98 -48.52
N SER A 265 -38.16 18.77 -47.96
CA SER A 265 -38.33 17.86 -46.82
C SER A 265 -38.12 16.40 -47.20
N ARG A 266 -38.35 16.03 -48.48
CA ARG A 266 -38.04 14.69 -48.99
C ARG A 266 -36.54 14.46 -49.13
N GLU A 267 -35.79 15.42 -49.66
CA GLU A 267 -34.32 15.37 -49.71
C GLU A 267 -33.72 15.23 -48.30
N LEU A 268 -34.22 16.00 -47.32
CA LEU A 268 -33.82 15.86 -45.91
C LEU A 268 -34.12 14.46 -45.34
N LEU A 269 -35.23 13.84 -45.74
CA LEU A 269 -35.60 12.50 -45.30
C LEU A 269 -34.71 11.43 -45.94
N GLU A 270 -34.39 11.58 -47.22
CA GLU A 270 -33.48 10.69 -47.94
C GLU A 270 -32.06 10.77 -47.36
N ASP A 271 -31.55 11.98 -47.04
CA ASP A 271 -30.28 12.15 -46.34
C ASP A 271 -30.29 11.59 -44.91
N TRP A 272 -31.37 11.80 -44.16
CA TRP A 272 -31.53 11.24 -42.82
C TRP A 272 -31.52 9.70 -42.86
N LEU A 273 -32.18 9.09 -43.85
CA LEU A 273 -32.14 7.65 -44.10
C LEU A 273 -30.76 7.18 -44.56
N ARG A 274 -30.06 7.94 -45.41
CA ARG A 274 -28.68 7.69 -45.88
C ARG A 274 -27.72 7.61 -44.70
N HIS A 275 -27.67 8.64 -43.86
CA HIS A 275 -26.87 8.66 -42.64
C HIS A 275 -27.34 7.61 -41.61
N ARG A 276 -28.64 7.26 -41.56
CA ARG A 276 -29.10 6.17 -40.69
C ARG A 276 -28.60 4.80 -41.14
N ALA A 277 -28.61 4.53 -42.44
CA ALA A 277 -28.09 3.28 -43.01
C ALA A 277 -26.57 3.19 -42.84
N GLU A 278 -25.86 4.29 -43.08
CA GLU A 278 -24.41 4.38 -42.96
C GLU A 278 -23.93 4.20 -41.51
N GLY A 279 -24.57 4.86 -40.54
CA GLY A 279 -24.26 4.66 -39.12
C GLY A 279 -24.48 3.20 -38.67
N ASN A 280 -25.49 2.51 -39.22
CA ASN A 280 -25.70 1.08 -38.98
C ASN A 280 -24.61 0.19 -39.64
N ARG A 281 -24.04 0.61 -40.77
CA ARG A 281 -22.93 -0.09 -41.47
C ARG A 281 -21.65 0.03 -40.65
N LEU A 282 -21.25 1.27 -40.36
CA LEU A 282 -20.05 1.60 -39.58
C LEU A 282 -20.06 0.92 -38.20
N HIS A 283 -21.23 0.84 -37.53
CA HIS A 283 -21.31 0.14 -36.25
C HIS A 283 -21.01 -1.36 -36.34
N LYS A 284 -21.53 -2.06 -37.36
CA LYS A 284 -21.26 -3.50 -37.59
C LYS A 284 -19.80 -3.75 -37.96
N GLU A 285 -19.20 -2.84 -38.71
CA GLU A 285 -17.78 -2.90 -39.05
C GLU A 285 -16.90 -2.62 -37.83
N ALA A 286 -17.32 -1.72 -36.94
CA ALA A 286 -16.67 -1.50 -35.64
C ALA A 286 -16.79 -2.73 -34.72
N GLU A 287 -17.94 -3.42 -34.67
CA GLU A 287 -18.08 -4.70 -33.94
C GLU A 287 -17.12 -5.78 -34.47
N ALA A 288 -17.01 -5.90 -35.80
CA ALA A 288 -16.11 -6.87 -36.44
C ALA A 288 -14.62 -6.52 -36.24
N ALA A 289 -14.25 -5.23 -36.33
CA ALA A 289 -12.91 -4.75 -36.02
C ALA A 289 -12.56 -5.01 -34.54
N LEU A 290 -13.48 -4.68 -33.62
CA LEU A 290 -13.29 -4.85 -32.18
C LEU A 290 -13.06 -6.31 -31.79
N ALA A 291 -13.76 -7.25 -32.41
CA ALA A 291 -13.51 -8.68 -32.18
C ALA A 291 -12.07 -9.08 -32.54
N ALA A 292 -11.55 -8.61 -33.68
CA ALA A 292 -10.19 -8.90 -34.14
C ALA A 292 -9.11 -8.17 -33.31
N GLU A 293 -9.34 -6.90 -32.97
CA GLU A 293 -8.41 -6.09 -32.18
C GLU A 293 -8.38 -6.53 -30.70
N LEU A 294 -9.49 -6.98 -30.13
CA LEU A 294 -9.50 -7.65 -28.81
C LEU A 294 -8.66 -8.93 -28.80
N ASP A 295 -8.65 -9.70 -29.89
CA ASP A 295 -7.80 -10.89 -30.00
C ASP A 295 -6.32 -10.54 -30.24
N ALA A 296 -6.02 -9.41 -30.89
CA ALA A 296 -4.66 -8.84 -30.91
C ALA A 296 -4.22 -8.41 -29.50
N GLY A 297 -5.07 -7.69 -28.76
CA GLY A 297 -4.81 -7.30 -27.38
C GLY A 297 -4.64 -8.49 -26.44
N ARG A 298 -5.38 -9.59 -26.64
CA ARG A 298 -5.17 -10.86 -25.90
C ARG A 298 -3.79 -11.48 -26.17
N ARG A 299 -3.26 -11.37 -27.40
CA ARG A 299 -1.89 -11.80 -27.73
C ARG A 299 -0.84 -10.90 -27.06
N ALA A 300 -1.03 -9.58 -27.08
CA ALA A 300 -0.13 -8.64 -26.40
C ALA A 300 -0.11 -8.85 -24.86
N LEU A 301 -1.29 -8.97 -24.24
CA LEU A 301 -1.41 -9.33 -22.82
C LEU A 301 -0.73 -10.67 -22.50
N ALA A 302 -0.87 -11.68 -23.35
CA ALA A 302 -0.21 -12.97 -23.15
C ALA A 302 1.32 -12.86 -23.23
N ALA A 303 1.87 -12.08 -24.17
CA ALA A 303 3.30 -11.83 -24.28
C ALA A 303 3.85 -11.15 -23.00
N ILE A 304 3.22 -10.06 -22.55
CA ILE A 304 3.57 -9.37 -21.29
C ILE A 304 3.49 -10.34 -20.11
N ALA A 305 2.41 -11.15 -20.03
CA ALA A 305 2.23 -12.13 -18.97
C ALA A 305 3.29 -13.24 -18.97
N THR A 306 3.94 -13.53 -20.10
CA THR A 306 5.08 -14.47 -20.19
C THR A 306 6.45 -13.83 -19.93
N GLY A 307 6.56 -12.50 -19.93
CA GLY A 307 7.81 -11.78 -19.69
C GLY A 307 8.40 -12.05 -18.31
N GLU A 308 9.72 -12.21 -18.21
CA GLU A 308 10.36 -12.70 -16.97
C GLU A 308 10.19 -11.73 -15.79
N PHE A 309 10.48 -10.43 -15.93
CA PHE A 309 10.27 -9.46 -14.84
C PHE A 309 8.82 -9.43 -14.36
N PHE A 310 7.86 -9.47 -15.30
CA PHE A 310 6.44 -9.51 -14.99
C PHE A 310 6.07 -10.80 -14.21
N GLN A 311 6.57 -11.95 -14.63
CA GLN A 311 6.41 -13.22 -13.91
C GLN A 311 7.04 -13.18 -12.50
N ARG A 312 8.27 -12.65 -12.36
CA ARG A 312 9.00 -12.55 -11.09
C ARG A 312 8.27 -11.68 -10.07
N GLY A 313 7.70 -10.54 -10.49
CA GLY A 313 6.88 -9.67 -9.65
C GLY A 313 5.52 -10.30 -9.32
N LEU A 314 4.87 -10.96 -10.28
CA LEU A 314 3.57 -11.60 -10.08
C LEU A 314 3.63 -12.76 -9.08
N GLN A 315 4.73 -13.53 -9.04
CA GLN A 315 4.97 -14.59 -8.06
C GLN A 315 4.90 -14.12 -6.61
N LEU A 316 5.32 -12.89 -6.32
CA LEU A 316 5.30 -12.29 -4.98
C LEU A 316 3.97 -11.59 -4.64
N SER A 317 3.02 -11.53 -5.58
CA SER A 317 1.69 -10.93 -5.35
C SER A 317 0.69 -11.90 -4.72
N ASP A 318 0.56 -13.11 -5.27
CA ASP A 318 -0.23 -14.24 -4.77
C ASP A 318 0.01 -15.43 -5.71
N GLU A 319 0.36 -16.59 -5.15
CA GLU A 319 0.66 -17.80 -5.94
C GLU A 319 -0.53 -18.25 -6.80
N ARG A 320 -1.75 -18.13 -6.28
CA ARG A 320 -2.96 -18.50 -7.03
C ARG A 320 -3.18 -17.56 -8.22
N THR A 321 -2.93 -16.27 -8.03
CA THR A 321 -2.98 -15.26 -9.09
C THR A 321 -1.90 -15.49 -10.15
N TRP A 322 -0.66 -15.78 -9.74
CA TRP A 322 0.42 -16.18 -10.64
C TRP A 322 0.04 -17.40 -11.49
N ARG A 323 -0.37 -18.52 -10.86
CA ARG A 323 -0.85 -19.72 -11.57
C ARG A 323 -1.99 -19.40 -12.55
N THR A 324 -3.00 -18.64 -12.11
CA THR A 324 -4.17 -18.27 -12.94
C THR A 324 -3.79 -17.45 -14.18
N VAL A 325 -2.83 -16.53 -14.07
CA VAL A 325 -2.36 -15.71 -15.19
C VAL A 325 -1.48 -16.53 -16.13
N THR A 326 -0.59 -17.37 -15.62
CA THR A 326 0.26 -18.27 -16.43
C THR A 326 -0.57 -19.32 -17.18
N GLU A 327 -1.59 -19.91 -16.54
CA GLU A 327 -2.59 -20.79 -17.18
C GLU A 327 -3.47 -20.06 -18.21
N TRP A 328 -3.59 -18.73 -18.12
CA TRP A 328 -4.30 -17.91 -19.10
C TRP A 328 -3.38 -17.57 -20.29
N ALA A 329 -2.15 -17.13 -20.03
CA ALA A 329 -1.20 -16.71 -21.06
C ALA A 329 -0.73 -17.86 -21.96
N ALA A 330 -0.66 -19.08 -21.44
CA ALA A 330 -0.30 -20.27 -22.22
C ALA A 330 -1.38 -20.70 -23.25
N ASP A 331 -2.64 -20.29 -23.05
CA ASP A 331 -3.76 -20.52 -23.98
C ASP A 331 -4.84 -19.46 -23.72
N PRO A 332 -4.71 -18.21 -24.24
CA PRO A 332 -5.66 -17.14 -23.94
C PRO A 332 -7.02 -17.36 -24.63
N PHE A 333 -7.04 -18.10 -25.74
CA PHE A 333 -8.22 -18.36 -26.59
C PHE A 333 -9.04 -19.60 -26.19
N SER A 334 -8.60 -20.34 -25.17
CA SER A 334 -9.19 -21.61 -24.72
C SER A 334 -10.73 -21.60 -24.64
N ALA A 335 -11.40 -22.25 -25.60
CA ALA A 335 -12.85 -22.40 -25.62
C ALA A 335 -13.41 -23.17 -24.40
N ARG A 336 -12.55 -23.88 -23.66
CA ARG A 336 -12.89 -24.56 -22.40
C ARG A 336 -13.03 -23.58 -21.21
N ARG A 337 -12.55 -22.33 -21.33
CA ARG A 337 -12.54 -21.33 -20.25
C ARG A 337 -13.82 -20.50 -20.28
N LYS A 338 -14.70 -20.69 -19.30
CA LYS A 338 -15.95 -19.89 -19.14
C LYS A 338 -15.67 -18.38 -19.23
N PRO A 339 -16.50 -17.57 -19.93
CA PRO A 339 -16.23 -16.15 -20.16
C PRO A 339 -15.92 -15.33 -18.90
N SER A 340 -16.65 -15.54 -17.80
CA SER A 340 -16.40 -14.87 -16.52
C SER A 340 -15.05 -15.25 -15.86
N LYS A 341 -14.50 -16.43 -16.15
CA LYS A 341 -13.11 -16.77 -15.77
C LYS A 341 -12.09 -16.08 -16.68
N ARG A 342 -12.37 -15.94 -17.99
CA ARG A 342 -11.52 -15.19 -18.94
C ARG A 342 -11.43 -13.72 -18.52
N ARG A 343 -12.57 -13.04 -18.35
CA ARG A 343 -12.64 -11.63 -17.91
C ARG A 343 -11.97 -11.41 -16.55
N ARG A 344 -12.05 -12.37 -15.63
CA ARG A 344 -11.36 -12.30 -14.33
C ARG A 344 -9.84 -12.33 -14.47
N ALA A 345 -9.29 -13.14 -15.38
CA ALA A 345 -7.87 -13.16 -15.69
C ALA A 345 -7.44 -11.89 -16.44
N GLU A 346 -8.14 -11.54 -17.53
CA GLU A 346 -7.93 -10.33 -18.34
C GLU A 346 -7.89 -9.06 -17.47
N ASN A 347 -8.88 -8.85 -16.60
CA ASN A 347 -8.90 -7.70 -15.68
C ASN A 347 -7.74 -7.71 -14.67
N THR A 348 -7.31 -8.88 -14.20
CA THR A 348 -6.24 -8.97 -13.20
C THR A 348 -4.90 -8.64 -13.83
N LEU A 349 -4.63 -9.23 -15.01
CA LEU A 349 -3.45 -8.97 -15.81
C LEU A 349 -3.37 -7.51 -16.27
N THR A 350 -4.46 -6.95 -16.80
CA THR A 350 -4.53 -5.53 -17.19
C THR A 350 -4.31 -4.58 -16.00
N SER A 351 -4.88 -4.91 -14.83
CA SER A 351 -4.65 -4.14 -13.58
C SER A 351 -3.20 -4.15 -13.11
N PHE A 352 -2.45 -5.23 -13.40
CA PHE A 352 -1.02 -5.30 -13.12
C PHE A 352 -0.20 -4.59 -14.19
N ALA A 353 -0.44 -4.82 -15.48
CA ALA A 353 0.34 -4.22 -16.56
C ALA A 353 0.31 -2.68 -16.52
N TYR A 354 -0.88 -2.06 -16.40
CA TYR A 354 -0.99 -0.60 -16.19
C TYR A 354 -0.60 -0.12 -14.79
N ARG A 355 -0.39 -1.02 -13.81
CA ARG A 355 0.32 -0.66 -12.56
C ARG A 355 1.83 -0.60 -12.80
N VAL A 356 2.41 -1.56 -13.51
CA VAL A 356 3.85 -1.55 -13.84
C VAL A 356 4.18 -0.27 -14.63
N ALA A 357 3.46 0.00 -15.72
CA ALA A 357 3.79 1.12 -16.61
C ALA A 357 3.58 2.51 -16.00
N LEU A 358 2.53 2.71 -15.19
CA LEU A 358 2.05 4.06 -14.81
C LEU A 358 1.98 4.32 -13.29
N LYS A 359 2.54 3.44 -12.45
CA LYS A 359 2.53 3.61 -10.99
C LYS A 359 3.86 3.12 -10.36
N PRO A 360 4.89 3.98 -10.29
CA PRO A 360 6.19 3.69 -9.65
C PRO A 360 6.14 3.57 -8.11
N SER A 361 5.27 2.68 -7.61
CA SER A 361 5.11 2.34 -6.20
C SER A 361 5.82 1.00 -5.92
N PRO A 362 6.95 0.97 -5.20
CA PRO A 362 7.83 -0.19 -5.12
C PRO A 362 7.11 -1.51 -4.81
N PHE A 363 7.32 -2.51 -5.65
CA PHE A 363 6.79 -3.85 -5.48
C PHE A 363 7.57 -4.85 -6.34
N ALA A 364 8.60 -5.49 -5.77
CA ALA A 364 9.40 -6.50 -6.47
C ALA A 364 9.85 -6.01 -7.87
N SER A 365 9.95 -6.92 -8.81
CA SER A 365 10.31 -6.69 -10.22
C SER A 365 9.22 -6.00 -11.09
N PHE A 366 8.25 -5.29 -10.49
CA PHE A 366 7.33 -4.37 -11.19
C PHE A 366 7.74 -2.90 -11.11
N THR A 367 8.73 -2.55 -10.29
CA THR A 367 9.21 -1.18 -10.13
C THR A 367 10.66 -1.22 -9.71
N GLU A 368 11.54 -0.64 -10.51
CA GLU A 368 12.96 -0.47 -10.17
C GLU A 368 13.17 0.86 -9.43
N ILE A 369 14.14 0.89 -8.52
CA ILE A 369 14.55 2.07 -7.74
C ILE A 369 15.97 2.46 -8.17
N GLY A 370 16.25 3.74 -8.34
CA GLY A 370 17.61 4.24 -8.52
C GLY A 370 17.86 5.48 -7.67
N ALA A 371 19.12 5.84 -7.48
CA ALA A 371 19.52 7.08 -6.82
C ALA A 371 20.79 7.63 -7.47
N ALA A 372 20.98 8.94 -7.38
CA ALA A 372 22.13 9.63 -7.94
C ALA A 372 22.46 10.88 -7.08
N PRO A 373 23.71 11.39 -7.15
CA PRO A 373 24.03 12.71 -6.62
C PRO A 373 23.21 13.80 -7.35
N TRP A 374 23.07 14.97 -6.72
CA TRP A 374 22.42 16.11 -7.37
C TRP A 374 23.34 16.72 -8.44
N THR A 375 23.08 16.41 -9.70
CA THR A 375 23.69 17.09 -10.86
C THR A 375 22.65 17.96 -11.58
N PRO A 376 23.01 19.16 -12.03
CA PRO A 376 22.24 19.93 -13.02
C PRO A 376 22.04 19.15 -14.34
N ALA A 377 21.13 19.61 -15.20
CA ALA A 377 20.88 18.99 -16.50
C ALA A 377 21.95 19.35 -17.55
N GLY A 378 23.13 18.72 -17.48
CA GLY A 378 24.21 18.88 -18.44
C GLY A 378 24.95 17.56 -18.73
N ASP A 379 25.17 17.27 -20.03
CA ASP A 379 26.07 16.27 -20.60
C ASP A 379 26.17 14.91 -19.87
N GLY A 380 25.01 14.28 -19.67
CA GLY A 380 24.88 12.93 -19.12
C GLY A 380 25.36 11.79 -20.02
N THR A 381 26.59 11.88 -20.57
CA THR A 381 27.23 10.77 -21.31
C THR A 381 27.70 9.69 -20.34
N ALA A 382 26.78 8.81 -19.93
CA ALA A 382 27.13 7.58 -19.22
C ALA A 382 28.05 6.69 -20.11
N PRO A 383 29.04 5.97 -19.54
CA PRO A 383 29.87 5.04 -20.31
C PRO A 383 29.02 3.92 -20.93
N ALA A 384 28.94 3.91 -22.27
CA ALA A 384 27.97 3.09 -23.02
C ALA A 384 28.19 1.57 -22.93
N ASP A 385 29.34 1.11 -22.42
CA ASP A 385 29.79 -0.29 -22.49
C ASP A 385 29.45 -1.16 -21.26
N ARG A 386 28.92 -0.59 -20.16
CA ARG A 386 28.53 -1.39 -18.97
C ARG A 386 27.04 -1.78 -19.10
N PRO A 387 26.69 -3.09 -19.17
CA PRO A 387 25.29 -3.50 -19.28
C PRO A 387 24.50 -3.06 -18.04
N PRO A 388 23.20 -2.75 -18.17
CA PRO A 388 22.40 -2.15 -17.09
C PRO A 388 22.31 -3.08 -15.88
N ALA A 389 23.11 -2.77 -14.85
CA ALA A 389 23.12 -3.49 -13.60
C ALA A 389 21.84 -3.18 -12.82
N ARG A 390 20.99 -4.21 -12.67
CA ARG A 390 19.78 -4.16 -11.84
C ARG A 390 20.00 -5.01 -10.60
N PRO A 391 20.60 -4.46 -9.52
CA PRO A 391 20.77 -5.20 -8.28
C PRO A 391 19.41 -5.63 -7.73
N VAL A 392 19.32 -6.83 -7.14
CA VAL A 392 18.07 -7.35 -6.60
C VAL A 392 18.30 -7.76 -5.17
N GLN A 393 17.57 -7.15 -4.23
CA GLN A 393 17.64 -7.51 -2.82
C GLN A 393 16.41 -8.35 -2.45
N ALA A 394 16.65 -9.58 -2.02
CA ALA A 394 15.65 -10.43 -1.40
C ALA A 394 15.87 -10.47 0.13
N ARG A 395 14.76 -10.53 0.88
CA ARG A 395 14.75 -10.74 2.33
C ARG A 395 13.59 -11.65 2.72
N LEU A 396 13.84 -12.63 3.58
CA LEU A 396 12.83 -13.42 4.26
C LEU A 396 11.90 -12.54 5.09
N SER A 397 10.66 -12.95 5.26
CA SER A 397 9.66 -12.24 6.06
C SER A 397 10.13 -12.07 7.50
N ALA A 398 10.40 -10.83 7.92
CA ALA A 398 10.98 -10.53 9.22
C ALA A 398 10.08 -11.05 10.36
N GLY A 399 8.76 -10.80 10.29
CA GLY A 399 7.79 -11.31 11.27
C GLY A 399 7.67 -12.84 11.30
N LEU A 400 7.95 -13.55 10.19
CA LEU A 400 8.03 -15.01 10.18
C LEU A 400 9.28 -15.49 10.94
N LEU A 401 10.43 -14.84 10.71
CA LEU A 401 11.67 -15.14 11.44
C LEU A 401 11.58 -14.77 12.92
N SER A 402 10.91 -13.67 13.28
CA SER A 402 10.62 -13.34 14.69
C SER A 402 9.76 -14.43 15.35
N TRP A 403 8.70 -14.91 14.69
CA TRP A 403 7.87 -16.00 15.22
C TRP A 403 8.66 -17.31 15.37
N MET A 404 9.46 -17.71 14.37
CA MET A 404 10.33 -18.88 14.49
C MET A 404 11.33 -18.71 15.64
N THR A 405 11.97 -17.56 15.75
CA THR A 405 12.92 -17.23 16.83
C THR A 405 12.26 -17.29 18.20
N TYR A 406 11.01 -16.83 18.32
CA TYR A 406 10.22 -16.90 19.55
C TYR A 406 9.96 -18.35 19.99
N GLU A 407 9.54 -19.26 19.08
CA GLU A 407 9.25 -20.66 19.43
C GLU A 407 10.48 -21.46 19.91
N LEU A 408 11.71 -21.01 19.63
CA LEU A 408 12.95 -21.67 20.09
C LEU A 408 13.10 -21.76 21.62
N HIS A 409 12.28 -21.06 22.41
CA HIS A 409 12.24 -21.21 23.88
C HIS A 409 11.78 -22.62 24.34
N ARG A 410 11.40 -23.49 23.40
CA ARG A 410 10.83 -24.82 23.62
C ARG A 410 11.76 -25.97 23.19
N LEU A 411 12.99 -25.65 22.79
CA LEU A 411 14.04 -26.65 22.56
C LEU A 411 14.54 -27.26 23.87
N ASP A 412 15.05 -28.49 23.79
CA ASP A 412 15.98 -28.99 24.82
C ASP A 412 17.22 -28.09 24.92
N ARG A 413 17.76 -27.95 26.14
CA ARG A 413 18.88 -27.08 26.49
C ARG A 413 18.70 -25.60 26.08
N ALA A 414 17.45 -25.13 25.94
CA ALA A 414 17.13 -23.74 25.58
C ALA A 414 17.66 -22.68 26.58
N ASP A 415 18.06 -23.07 27.80
CA ASP A 415 18.71 -22.17 28.78
C ASP A 415 20.18 -21.86 28.46
N GLU A 416 20.84 -22.65 27.61
CA GLU A 416 22.15 -22.31 27.02
C GLU A 416 22.02 -21.38 25.80
N LEU A 417 20.90 -21.52 25.07
CA LEU A 417 20.60 -20.78 23.83
C LEU A 417 20.03 -19.37 24.10
N MET A 418 19.11 -19.29 25.05
CA MET A 418 18.42 -18.04 25.41
C MET A 418 19.31 -17.21 26.33
N ARG A 419 19.48 -15.94 25.98
CA ARG A 419 20.16 -14.95 26.80
C ARG A 419 19.14 -14.15 27.60
N ILE A 420 19.45 -13.90 28.86
CA ILE A 420 18.74 -12.96 29.72
C ILE A 420 19.51 -11.65 29.70
N ARG A 421 18.81 -10.56 29.42
CA ARG A 421 19.27 -9.18 29.55
C ARG A 421 18.31 -8.42 30.47
N LEU A 422 18.73 -7.29 31.01
CA LEU A 422 17.79 -6.33 31.60
C LEU A 422 16.96 -5.67 30.48
N ASN A 423 15.72 -5.29 30.79
CA ASN A 423 14.91 -4.48 29.89
C ASN A 423 15.62 -3.14 29.65
N HIS A 424 15.85 -2.78 28.39
CA HIS A 424 16.57 -1.54 28.05
C HIS A 424 15.87 -0.27 28.56
N SER A 425 14.57 -0.32 28.84
CA SER A 425 13.82 0.79 29.48
C SER A 425 13.82 0.75 31.02
N LEU A 426 14.71 0.01 31.66
CA LEU A 426 14.80 -0.09 33.13
C LEU A 426 15.45 1.17 33.73
N LEU A 427 14.60 2.11 34.19
CA LEU A 427 14.98 3.23 35.03
C LEU A 427 14.92 2.83 36.50
N VAL A 428 15.91 3.20 37.31
CA VAL A 428 15.88 3.05 38.77
C VAL A 428 16.04 4.42 39.42
N ARG A 429 15.15 4.75 40.36
CA ARG A 429 15.20 5.97 41.19
C ARG A 429 14.77 5.62 42.61
N GLU A 430 15.51 6.13 43.59
CA GLU A 430 15.28 5.83 45.02
C GLU A 430 15.23 4.29 45.24
N GLU A 431 14.17 3.78 45.87
CA GLU A 431 13.94 2.32 46.01
C GLU A 431 13.08 1.70 44.89
N GLN A 432 12.73 2.45 43.83
CA GLN A 432 11.84 1.98 42.77
C GLN A 432 12.54 1.72 41.45
N ALA A 433 12.14 0.64 40.80
CA ALA A 433 12.53 0.28 39.44
C ALA A 433 11.30 0.34 38.52
N LEU A 434 11.46 0.99 37.37
CA LEU A 434 10.42 1.25 36.37
C LEU A 434 10.89 0.74 35.01
N CYS A 435 10.05 -0.02 34.30
CA CYS A 435 10.36 -0.42 32.92
C CYS A 435 9.09 -0.56 32.08
N VAL A 436 9.23 -0.46 30.75
CA VAL A 436 8.14 -0.71 29.82
C VAL A 436 8.14 -2.19 29.41
N ARG A 437 7.18 -2.96 29.93
CA ARG A 437 6.92 -4.33 29.49
C ARG A 437 6.15 -4.30 28.17
N ARG A 438 6.61 -5.08 27.18
CA ARG A 438 5.82 -5.48 26.01
C ARG A 438 5.89 -6.99 25.77
N ALA A 439 5.02 -7.52 24.90
CA ALA A 439 5.16 -8.89 24.41
C ALA A 439 6.39 -9.00 23.47
N PRO A 440 7.16 -10.11 23.53
CA PRO A 440 8.28 -10.35 22.61
C PRO A 440 7.82 -10.41 21.15
N ASP A 441 8.62 -9.88 20.22
CA ASP A 441 8.27 -9.96 18.79
C ASP A 441 8.20 -11.43 18.33
N GLY A 442 7.20 -11.72 17.48
CA GLY A 442 6.86 -13.09 17.09
C GLY A 442 5.83 -13.79 17.98
N ALA A 443 5.61 -13.34 19.23
CA ALA A 443 4.54 -13.85 20.07
C ALA A 443 3.14 -13.47 19.52
N PRO A 444 2.09 -14.28 19.76
CA PRO A 444 0.72 -13.94 19.33
C PRO A 444 0.23 -12.57 19.81
N GLU A 445 0.67 -12.17 21.01
CA GLU A 445 0.34 -10.91 21.66
C GLU A 445 1.12 -9.71 21.07
N ALA A 446 2.24 -9.91 20.38
CA ALA A 446 3.12 -8.83 19.90
C ALA A 446 2.40 -7.84 18.96
N ALA A 447 1.52 -8.35 18.11
CA ALA A 447 0.81 -7.55 17.11
C ALA A 447 -0.31 -6.67 17.70
N TYR A 448 -0.82 -6.96 18.90
CA TYR A 448 -2.04 -6.31 19.45
C TYR A 448 -1.96 -5.89 20.91
N GLY A 449 -1.03 -6.44 21.69
CA GLY A 449 -0.86 -6.16 23.11
C GLY A 449 -0.45 -4.71 23.38
N THR A 450 -0.99 -4.15 24.46
CA THR A 450 -0.54 -2.86 24.98
C THR A 450 0.80 -3.03 25.69
N ALA A 451 1.77 -2.17 25.37
CA ALA A 451 2.92 -1.98 26.24
C ALA A 451 2.44 -1.30 27.54
N GLN A 452 3.09 -1.62 28.65
CA GLN A 452 2.68 -1.20 30.00
C GLN A 452 3.91 -0.85 30.83
N VAL A 453 3.86 0.25 31.58
CA VAL A 453 4.88 0.54 32.58
C VAL A 453 4.66 -0.35 33.80
N VAL A 454 5.70 -1.05 34.23
CA VAL A 454 5.72 -1.94 35.39
C VAL A 454 6.64 -1.32 36.45
N THR A 455 6.20 -1.34 37.71
CA THR A 455 6.96 -0.86 38.87
C THR A 455 7.36 -2.04 39.77
N ALA A 456 8.61 -2.05 40.23
CA ALA A 456 9.16 -2.99 41.20
C ALA A 456 10.01 -2.24 42.26
N ARG A 457 10.46 -2.93 43.31
CA ARG A 457 11.43 -2.40 44.30
C ARG A 457 12.86 -2.77 43.89
N ASP A 458 13.84 -1.93 44.21
CA ASP A 458 15.27 -2.19 43.97
C ASP A 458 15.90 -3.15 45.00
N THR A 459 15.40 -4.38 44.98
CA THR A 459 15.88 -5.50 45.82
C THR A 459 17.37 -5.78 45.58
N GLY A 460 18.05 -6.38 46.56
CA GLY A 460 19.44 -6.83 46.41
C GLY A 460 19.67 -7.74 45.20
N LEU A 461 18.67 -8.54 44.81
CA LEU A 461 18.70 -9.34 43.58
C LEU A 461 18.70 -8.48 42.32
N LEU A 462 17.93 -7.38 42.27
CA LEU A 462 17.94 -6.49 41.10
C LEU A 462 19.25 -5.72 41.00
N ARG A 463 19.81 -5.28 42.14
CA ARG A 463 21.15 -4.66 42.21
C ARG A 463 22.25 -5.63 41.74
N LEU A 464 22.19 -6.89 42.17
CA LEU A 464 23.08 -7.94 41.68
C LEU A 464 22.92 -8.17 40.18
N LEU A 465 21.68 -8.21 39.65
CA LEU A 465 21.44 -8.36 38.22
C LEU A 465 21.92 -7.16 37.39
N ARG A 466 21.89 -5.92 37.92
CA ARG A 466 22.54 -4.76 37.27
C ARG A 466 24.04 -4.92 37.16
N SER A 467 24.70 -5.52 38.16
CA SER A 467 26.13 -5.81 38.12
C SER A 467 26.45 -6.97 37.16
N LEU A 468 25.72 -8.08 37.24
CA LEU A 468 25.95 -9.28 36.41
C LEU A 468 25.60 -9.11 34.92
N LEU A 469 24.81 -8.09 34.56
CA LEU A 469 24.33 -7.83 33.19
C LEU A 469 24.73 -6.42 32.70
N ALA A 470 25.75 -5.79 33.31
CA ALA A 470 26.25 -4.48 32.91
C ALA A 470 26.79 -4.51 31.46
N ASP A 471 27.58 -5.52 31.12
CA ASP A 471 28.15 -5.75 29.78
C ASP A 471 27.12 -6.36 28.79
N GLY A 472 25.83 -6.32 29.14
CA GLY A 472 24.72 -6.87 28.34
C GLY A 472 24.23 -8.24 28.81
N GLY A 473 23.57 -8.96 27.91
CA GLY A 473 22.86 -10.20 28.25
C GLY A 473 23.76 -11.45 28.30
N LEU A 474 23.61 -12.27 29.34
CA LEU A 474 24.28 -13.57 29.52
C LEU A 474 23.37 -14.76 29.12
N PRO A 475 23.90 -15.94 28.75
CA PRO A 475 23.11 -17.17 28.66
C PRO A 475 22.35 -17.44 29.97
N GLU A 476 21.12 -17.95 29.87
CA GLU A 476 20.29 -18.13 31.07
C GLU A 476 20.88 -19.12 32.07
N ARG A 477 21.53 -20.20 31.60
CA ARG A 477 22.23 -21.14 32.47
C ARG A 477 23.36 -20.47 33.25
N GLU A 478 24.25 -19.77 32.54
CA GLU A 478 25.38 -19.07 33.15
C GLU A 478 24.90 -18.03 34.18
N LEU A 479 23.79 -17.33 33.90
CA LEU A 479 23.19 -16.41 34.86
C LEU A 479 22.60 -17.13 36.09
N ARG A 480 21.96 -18.30 35.91
CA ARG A 480 21.49 -19.14 37.05
C ARG A 480 22.65 -19.62 37.90
N GLU A 481 23.77 -20.00 37.30
CA GLU A 481 25.00 -20.45 37.98
C GLU A 481 25.66 -19.30 38.75
N ARG A 482 25.82 -18.12 38.13
CA ARG A 482 26.31 -16.90 38.80
C ARG A 482 25.40 -16.47 39.96
N LEU A 483 24.08 -16.56 39.81
CA LEU A 483 23.13 -16.31 40.90
C LEU A 483 23.20 -17.36 42.02
N ALA A 484 23.50 -18.62 41.69
CA ALA A 484 23.67 -19.67 42.69
C ALA A 484 24.97 -19.49 43.49
N ALA A 485 26.07 -19.11 42.83
CA ALA A 485 27.31 -18.72 43.48
C ALA A 485 27.13 -17.49 44.40
N ALA A 486 26.21 -16.58 44.05
CA ALA A 486 25.80 -15.46 44.89
C ALA A 486 24.80 -15.82 46.02
N GLY A 487 24.60 -17.12 46.32
CA GLY A 487 23.87 -17.60 47.50
C GLY A 487 22.39 -17.95 47.30
N LEU A 488 21.86 -17.92 46.07
CA LEU A 488 20.53 -18.48 45.79
C LEU A 488 20.62 -20.00 45.61
N SER A 489 19.57 -20.75 45.98
CA SER A 489 19.49 -22.14 45.52
C SER A 489 19.20 -22.17 44.00
N PRO A 490 19.65 -23.19 43.24
CA PRO A 490 19.43 -23.23 41.79
C PRO A 490 17.94 -23.13 41.39
N GLN A 491 17.07 -23.77 42.17
CA GLN A 491 15.61 -23.67 41.99
C GLN A 491 15.08 -22.26 42.29
N ALA A 492 15.63 -21.56 43.28
CA ALA A 492 15.26 -20.17 43.57
C ALA A 492 15.76 -19.22 42.48
N ALA A 493 16.99 -19.39 41.97
CA ALA A 493 17.54 -18.60 40.87
C ALA A 493 16.68 -18.74 39.59
N ALA A 494 16.38 -19.97 39.18
CA ALA A 494 15.49 -20.22 38.03
C ALA A 494 14.09 -19.62 38.25
N THR A 495 13.48 -19.84 39.42
CA THR A 495 12.15 -19.30 39.76
C THR A 495 12.14 -17.77 39.81
N ALA A 496 13.23 -17.12 40.22
CA ALA A 496 13.34 -15.67 40.30
C ALA A 496 13.52 -15.04 38.92
N LEU A 497 14.41 -15.58 38.07
CA LEU A 497 14.56 -15.14 36.68
C LEU A 497 13.26 -15.27 35.91
N ASP A 498 12.56 -16.40 36.04
CA ASP A 498 11.31 -16.63 35.31
C ASP A 498 10.18 -15.68 35.78
N LYS A 499 10.18 -15.25 37.05
CA LYS A 499 9.32 -14.17 37.55
C LYS A 499 9.70 -12.80 36.98
N LEU A 500 10.99 -12.48 36.92
CA LEU A 500 11.48 -11.19 36.40
C LEU A 500 11.24 -11.03 34.89
N VAL A 501 11.36 -12.13 34.12
CA VAL A 501 10.98 -12.17 32.69
C VAL A 501 9.48 -11.98 32.50
N ARG A 502 8.63 -12.67 33.30
CA ARG A 502 7.16 -12.47 33.25
C ARG A 502 6.72 -11.07 33.72
N ALA A 503 7.49 -10.44 34.61
CA ALA A 503 7.32 -9.04 35.01
C ALA A 503 7.79 -8.05 33.94
N GLY A 504 8.66 -8.47 33.02
CA GLY A 504 9.27 -7.60 32.00
C GLY A 504 10.46 -6.77 32.50
N ILE A 505 10.98 -7.05 33.70
CA ILE A 505 12.21 -6.43 34.25
C ILE A 505 13.44 -6.97 33.52
N CYS A 506 13.40 -8.26 33.17
CA CYS A 506 14.38 -8.90 32.30
C CYS A 506 13.71 -9.32 30.98
N GLU A 507 14.50 -9.41 29.91
CA GLU A 507 14.06 -9.87 28.60
C GLU A 507 14.83 -11.15 28.22
N ARG A 508 14.13 -12.12 27.62
CA ARG A 508 14.67 -13.44 27.22
C ARG A 508 14.65 -13.55 25.69
N GLY A 509 15.79 -13.85 25.07
CA GLY A 509 15.90 -14.04 23.62
C GLY A 509 17.33 -14.34 23.15
N LEU A 510 17.55 -14.51 21.85
CA LEU A 510 18.86 -14.96 21.32
C LEU A 510 19.99 -13.92 21.40
N GLY A 511 19.67 -12.64 21.64
CA GLY A 511 20.64 -11.53 21.58
C GLY A 511 21.23 -11.32 20.18
N ILE A 512 20.39 -11.43 19.14
CA ILE A 512 20.73 -11.06 17.75
C ILE A 512 20.12 -9.68 17.50
N PRO A 513 20.86 -8.72 16.88
CA PRO A 513 20.32 -7.39 16.56
C PRO A 513 19.09 -7.44 15.65
N ASP A 514 18.11 -6.55 15.85
CA ASP A 514 16.92 -6.50 14.98
C ASP A 514 17.30 -6.09 13.54
N GLN A 515 18.20 -5.11 13.41
CA GLN A 515 18.78 -4.67 12.14
C GLN A 515 19.96 -5.58 11.69
N HIS A 516 19.97 -6.88 12.03
CA HIS A 516 20.99 -7.81 11.56
C HIS A 516 20.73 -8.20 10.09
N PRO A 517 21.69 -8.06 9.16
CA PRO A 517 21.43 -8.17 7.71
C PRO A 517 21.13 -9.60 7.23
N ARG A 518 21.55 -10.62 7.98
CA ARG A 518 21.37 -12.06 7.65
C ARG A 518 20.85 -12.83 8.87
N PRO A 519 19.63 -12.55 9.35
CA PRO A 519 19.16 -12.99 10.66
C PRO A 519 19.00 -14.52 10.73
N ALA A 520 18.58 -15.17 9.64
CA ALA A 520 18.47 -16.63 9.59
C ALA A 520 19.84 -17.31 9.83
N LEU A 521 20.91 -16.81 9.20
CA LEU A 521 22.28 -17.32 9.42
C LEU A 521 22.72 -17.18 10.89
N ALA A 522 22.48 -16.03 11.52
CA ALA A 522 22.84 -15.80 12.93
C ALA A 522 22.07 -16.72 13.89
N VAL A 523 20.78 -16.99 13.61
CA VAL A 523 20.00 -17.98 14.37
C VAL A 523 20.57 -19.38 14.19
N ALA A 524 20.90 -19.79 12.97
CA ALA A 524 21.54 -21.09 12.72
C ALA A 524 22.88 -21.23 13.45
N GLN A 525 23.75 -20.23 13.38
CA GLN A 525 25.05 -20.22 14.06
C GLN A 525 24.90 -20.35 15.59
N ARG A 526 23.91 -19.68 16.20
CA ARG A 526 23.61 -19.86 17.63
C ARG A 526 23.03 -21.24 17.94
N LEU A 527 22.18 -21.80 17.07
CA LEU A 527 21.66 -23.16 17.25
C LEU A 527 22.75 -24.24 17.13
N ARG A 528 23.80 -24.00 16.33
CA ARG A 528 24.98 -24.88 16.24
C ARG A 528 25.86 -24.91 17.50
N THR A 529 25.66 -24.02 18.47
CA THR A 529 26.35 -24.12 19.78
C THR A 529 25.61 -25.01 20.79
N LEU A 530 24.41 -25.49 20.46
CA LEU A 530 23.72 -26.53 21.23
C LEU A 530 24.07 -27.91 20.67
N ASP A 531 24.62 -28.77 21.52
CA ASP A 531 24.82 -30.18 21.22
C ASP A 531 23.53 -30.98 21.51
N THR A 532 22.52 -30.81 20.64
CA THR A 532 21.29 -31.62 20.60
C THR A 532 20.81 -31.84 19.16
N ASP A 533 20.23 -33.02 18.88
CA ASP A 533 19.60 -33.33 17.58
C ASP A 533 18.50 -32.32 17.21
N GLN A 534 17.74 -31.85 18.21
CA GLN A 534 16.63 -30.92 18.00
C GLN A 534 17.14 -29.54 17.53
N ALA A 535 18.19 -29.02 18.16
CA ALA A 535 18.83 -27.79 17.75
C ALA A 535 19.56 -27.95 16.40
N GLY A 536 20.23 -29.08 16.18
CA GLY A 536 20.85 -29.42 14.90
C GLY A 536 19.86 -29.46 13.73
N ARG A 537 18.67 -30.05 13.92
CA ARG A 537 17.56 -30.01 12.94
C ARG A 537 17.11 -28.58 12.67
N CYS A 538 16.98 -27.74 13.71
CA CYS A 538 16.58 -26.34 13.56
C CYS A 538 17.66 -25.49 12.87
N ALA A 539 18.95 -25.72 13.14
CA ALA A 539 20.05 -25.06 12.45
C ALA A 539 20.02 -25.34 10.94
N VAL A 540 19.81 -26.59 10.53
CA VAL A 540 19.66 -26.97 9.10
C VAL A 540 18.47 -26.28 8.44
N VAL A 541 17.36 -26.08 9.15
CA VAL A 541 16.22 -25.28 8.67
C VAL A 541 16.65 -23.83 8.40
N PHE A 542 17.28 -23.17 9.36
CA PHE A 542 17.68 -21.76 9.22
C PHE A 542 18.81 -21.57 8.18
N GLU A 543 19.74 -22.52 8.06
CA GLU A 543 20.75 -22.58 6.99
C GLU A 543 20.10 -22.65 5.60
N ARG A 544 19.10 -23.52 5.43
CA ARG A 544 18.34 -23.64 4.18
C ARG A 544 17.49 -22.42 3.88
N LEU A 545 16.90 -21.78 4.89
CA LEU A 545 16.19 -20.51 4.73
C LEU A 545 17.15 -19.41 4.25
N GLN A 546 18.34 -19.28 4.84
CA GLN A 546 19.35 -18.34 4.36
C GLN A 546 19.80 -18.68 2.92
N ALA A 547 20.11 -19.95 2.62
CA ALA A 547 20.51 -20.34 1.27
C ALA A 547 19.40 -20.09 0.22
N ALA A 548 18.12 -20.18 0.63
CA ALA A 548 16.99 -19.82 -0.21
C ALA A 548 16.86 -18.29 -0.40
N GLU A 549 17.15 -17.48 0.63
CA GLU A 549 17.24 -16.02 0.54
C GLU A 549 18.37 -15.59 -0.40
N ASP A 550 19.57 -16.12 -0.20
CA ASP A 550 20.78 -15.84 -1.00
C ASP A 550 20.58 -16.17 -2.49
N ALA A 551 19.89 -17.27 -2.79
CA ALA A 551 19.65 -17.74 -4.15
C ALA A 551 18.48 -17.04 -4.87
N PHE A 552 17.56 -16.39 -4.14
CA PHE A 552 16.32 -15.84 -4.71
C PHE A 552 16.50 -14.69 -5.72
N PRO A 553 17.45 -13.74 -5.55
CA PRO A 553 17.70 -12.65 -6.50
C PRO A 553 18.08 -13.14 -7.91
N ALA A 554 19.01 -14.10 -7.98
CA ALA A 554 19.54 -14.64 -9.23
C ALA A 554 18.66 -15.74 -9.85
N ALA A 555 17.74 -16.32 -9.09
CA ALA A 555 16.93 -17.44 -9.54
C ALA A 555 15.95 -17.05 -10.69
N PRO A 556 15.87 -17.83 -11.77
CA PRO A 556 14.82 -17.66 -12.78
C PRO A 556 13.45 -18.06 -12.23
N VAL A 557 12.37 -17.58 -12.87
CA VAL A 557 10.95 -17.80 -12.48
C VAL A 557 10.66 -19.22 -11.99
N ARG A 558 11.12 -20.27 -12.69
CA ARG A 558 10.87 -21.66 -12.30
C ARG A 558 11.57 -22.06 -10.99
N ARG A 559 12.81 -21.61 -10.73
CA ARG A 559 13.51 -21.87 -9.45
C ARG A 559 12.94 -21.02 -8.32
N ARG A 560 12.50 -19.78 -8.58
CA ARG A 560 11.80 -18.94 -7.58
C ARG A 560 10.54 -19.60 -7.04
N ALA A 561 9.73 -20.23 -7.90
CA ALA A 561 8.56 -21.01 -7.45
C ALA A 561 8.95 -22.19 -6.55
N ALA A 562 10.05 -22.89 -6.86
CA ALA A 562 10.57 -23.96 -6.02
C ALA A 562 11.14 -23.45 -4.69
N LEU A 563 11.87 -22.33 -4.68
CA LEU A 563 12.37 -21.68 -3.46
C LEU A 563 11.23 -21.25 -2.52
N LEU A 564 10.15 -20.69 -3.06
CA LEU A 564 8.94 -20.33 -2.29
C LEU A 564 8.18 -21.56 -1.77
N ALA A 565 8.37 -22.75 -2.34
CA ALA A 565 7.87 -24.00 -1.78
C ALA A 565 8.82 -24.55 -0.69
N GLU A 566 10.12 -24.56 -0.99
CA GLU A 566 11.21 -25.01 -0.10
C GLU A 566 11.23 -24.25 1.23
N ILE A 567 11.00 -22.92 1.21
CA ILE A 567 10.84 -22.09 2.42
C ILE A 567 9.63 -22.52 3.26
N ARG A 568 8.49 -22.82 2.61
CA ARG A 568 7.27 -23.27 3.32
C ARG A 568 7.41 -24.69 3.88
N GLU A 569 8.16 -25.55 3.18
CA GLU A 569 8.57 -26.86 3.66
C GLU A 569 9.50 -26.74 4.88
N GLN A 570 10.50 -25.85 4.85
CA GLN A 570 11.40 -25.64 6.00
C GLN A 570 10.65 -25.10 7.22
N VAL A 571 9.62 -24.25 7.04
CA VAL A 571 8.70 -23.85 8.12
C VAL A 571 7.90 -25.04 8.66
N ALA A 572 7.47 -25.99 7.82
CA ALA A 572 6.81 -27.21 8.31
C ALA A 572 7.76 -28.13 9.08
N VAL A 573 8.99 -28.31 8.60
CA VAL A 573 10.05 -29.08 9.29
C VAL A 573 10.42 -28.44 10.63
N PHE A 574 10.44 -27.11 10.71
CA PHE A 574 10.60 -26.36 11.97
C PHE A 574 9.47 -26.64 12.96
N VAL A 575 8.22 -26.56 12.49
CA VAL A 575 7.02 -26.81 13.31
C VAL A 575 7.03 -28.22 13.89
N GLU A 576 7.48 -29.21 13.12
CA GLU A 576 7.70 -30.58 13.60
C GLU A 576 8.84 -30.65 14.62
N ALA A 577 10.02 -30.11 14.30
CA ALA A 577 11.21 -30.21 15.14
C ALA A 577 11.06 -29.53 16.51
N VAL A 578 10.35 -28.40 16.58
CA VAL A 578 10.04 -27.67 17.83
C VAL A 578 8.73 -28.16 18.48
N GLY A 579 7.95 -28.99 17.77
CA GLY A 579 6.63 -29.44 18.23
C GLY A 579 5.69 -28.27 18.52
N CYS A 580 5.64 -27.27 17.63
CA CYS A 580 4.86 -26.04 17.83
C CYS A 580 3.56 -26.01 17.02
N ARG A 581 2.81 -24.91 17.14
CA ARG A 581 1.66 -24.64 16.28
C ARG A 581 2.15 -23.96 15.00
N ALA A 582 1.70 -24.43 13.84
CA ALA A 582 1.96 -23.75 12.57
C ALA A 582 1.45 -22.29 12.58
N PRO A 583 2.17 -21.35 11.92
CA PRO A 583 1.83 -19.94 11.93
C PRO A 583 0.50 -19.66 11.21
N ALA A 584 -0.07 -18.47 11.44
CA ALA A 584 -1.31 -18.07 10.78
C ALA A 584 -1.17 -18.06 9.24
N PRO A 585 -2.18 -18.48 8.46
CA PRO A 585 -2.12 -18.49 6.99
C PRO A 585 -1.72 -17.13 6.39
N GLU A 586 -2.09 -16.04 7.05
CA GLU A 586 -1.76 -14.65 6.72
C GLU A 586 -0.25 -14.39 6.70
N ALA A 587 0.50 -14.93 7.66
CA ALA A 587 1.96 -14.81 7.72
C ALA A 587 2.66 -15.60 6.61
N MET A 588 2.02 -16.68 6.12
CA MET A 588 2.55 -17.54 5.06
C MET A 588 2.24 -17.06 3.63
N ARG A 589 1.51 -15.92 3.48
CA ARG A 589 1.20 -15.32 2.17
C ARG A 589 2.45 -14.74 1.51
N SER A 590 3.25 -14.00 2.28
CA SER A 590 4.47 -13.32 1.81
C SER A 590 5.65 -13.75 2.69
N VAL A 591 6.30 -14.85 2.30
CA VAL A 591 7.46 -15.44 3.01
C VAL A 591 8.80 -14.80 2.61
N VAL A 592 8.84 -14.09 1.48
CA VAL A 592 9.97 -13.32 0.95
C VAL A 592 9.43 -11.97 0.45
N TYR A 593 10.23 -10.93 0.62
CA TYR A 593 10.07 -9.61 0.01
C TYR A 593 11.24 -9.35 -0.94
N GLU A 594 10.99 -8.56 -1.98
CA GLU A 594 11.96 -8.20 -3.01
C GLU A 594 11.85 -6.70 -3.32
N ASP A 595 13.01 -6.04 -3.43
CA ASP A 595 13.17 -4.75 -4.09
C ASP A 595 14.22 -4.88 -5.20
N VAL A 596 14.03 -4.16 -6.29
CA VAL A 596 14.90 -4.18 -7.49
C VAL A 596 15.47 -2.79 -7.69
N GLY A 597 16.79 -2.68 -7.78
CA GLY A 597 17.48 -1.45 -8.10
C GLY A 597 17.79 -1.32 -9.59
N THR A 598 18.23 -0.15 -10.02
CA THR A 598 18.81 0.10 -11.35
C THR A 598 19.96 1.11 -11.24
N ARG A 599 20.97 0.96 -12.10
CA ARG A 599 22.08 1.91 -12.29
C ARG A 599 22.00 2.66 -13.63
N GLU A 600 20.91 2.50 -14.37
CA GLU A 600 20.57 3.39 -15.49
C GLU A 600 20.28 4.81 -14.94
N PRO A 601 20.53 5.90 -15.70
CA PRO A 601 20.11 7.23 -15.26
C PRO A 601 18.59 7.39 -15.30
N ALA A 602 18.07 8.36 -14.53
CA ALA A 602 16.68 8.80 -14.66
C ALA A 602 16.48 9.63 -15.93
N HIS A 603 15.37 9.43 -16.64
CA HIS A 603 15.14 10.03 -17.96
C HIS A 603 14.38 11.36 -17.91
N SER A 604 13.61 11.61 -16.86
CA SER A 604 12.74 12.78 -16.70
C SER A 604 13.16 13.71 -15.56
N TRP A 605 14.41 13.61 -15.09
CA TRP A 605 14.96 14.47 -14.04
C TRP A 605 15.12 15.92 -14.53
N HIS A 606 14.50 16.88 -13.84
CA HIS A 606 14.50 18.30 -14.24
C HIS A 606 14.87 19.23 -13.06
N PRO A 607 16.14 19.25 -12.62
CA PRO A 607 16.58 19.92 -11.40
C PRO A 607 16.36 21.45 -11.45
N ASP A 608 16.53 22.06 -12.62
CA ASP A 608 16.44 23.52 -12.79
C ASP A 608 15.01 24.05 -12.55
N LEU A 609 14.00 23.22 -12.83
CA LEU A 609 12.60 23.54 -12.55
C LEU A 609 12.31 23.54 -11.05
N LEU A 610 12.96 22.65 -10.29
CA LEU A 610 12.90 22.65 -8.82
C LEU A 610 13.59 23.89 -8.25
N HIS A 611 14.75 24.27 -8.80
CA HIS A 611 15.46 25.48 -8.40
C HIS A 611 14.63 26.74 -8.64
N ALA A 612 14.05 26.91 -9.83
CA ALA A 612 13.16 28.02 -10.17
C ALA A 612 11.89 28.09 -9.28
N ASN A 613 11.44 26.94 -8.75
CA ASN A 613 10.27 26.84 -7.87
C ASN A 613 10.62 26.67 -6.38
N ARG A 614 11.87 26.86 -5.97
CA ARG A 614 12.32 26.77 -4.56
C ARG A 614 11.41 27.56 -3.61
N TRP A 615 11.10 28.81 -3.95
CA TRP A 615 10.23 29.70 -3.17
C TRP A 615 8.81 29.14 -2.99
N ALA A 616 8.31 28.37 -3.95
CA ALA A 616 6.98 27.76 -3.92
C ALA A 616 6.98 26.49 -3.05
N LEU A 617 8.09 25.73 -3.05
CA LEU A 617 8.31 24.64 -2.11
C LEU A 617 8.37 25.17 -0.67
N GLU A 618 9.22 26.17 -0.41
CA GLU A 618 9.33 26.87 0.88
C GLU A 618 7.98 27.38 1.39
N LEU A 619 7.22 28.09 0.54
CA LEU A 619 5.92 28.63 0.90
C LEU A 619 4.90 27.53 1.22
N PHE A 620 4.89 26.44 0.45
CA PHE A 620 4.00 25.31 0.74
C PHE A 620 4.42 24.54 2.01
N GLN A 621 5.73 24.36 2.24
CA GLN A 621 6.29 23.70 3.44
C GLN A 621 5.90 24.42 4.75
N ARG A 622 5.74 25.76 4.70
CA ARG A 622 5.22 26.55 5.81
C ARG A 622 3.72 26.32 6.07
N ILE A 623 2.94 25.97 5.06
CA ILE A 623 1.48 25.79 5.15
C ILE A 623 1.09 24.34 5.50
N VAL A 624 1.88 23.35 5.06
CA VAL A 624 1.63 21.91 5.31
C VAL A 624 1.27 21.55 6.76
N PRO A 625 1.88 22.12 7.84
CA PRO A 625 1.49 21.84 9.21
C PRO A 625 0.03 22.18 9.55
N VAL A 626 -0.59 23.16 8.87
CA VAL A 626 -2.03 23.46 9.04
C VAL A 626 -2.87 22.31 8.51
N LEU A 627 -2.47 21.73 7.37
CA LEU A 627 -3.22 20.71 6.62
C LEU A 627 -2.98 19.28 7.13
N ASP A 628 -2.13 19.13 8.15
CA ASP A 628 -1.65 17.87 8.73
C ASP A 628 -2.29 17.60 10.11
N ASP A 629 -2.80 16.38 10.30
CA ASP A 629 -3.52 15.97 11.51
C ASP A 629 -2.60 15.79 12.72
N ALA A 630 -1.30 15.53 12.53
CA ALA A 630 -0.40 15.38 13.67
C ALA A 630 -0.15 16.71 14.41
N SER A 631 -0.39 17.87 13.79
CA SER A 631 -0.39 19.16 14.50
C SER A 631 -1.47 19.22 15.58
N VAL A 632 -2.63 18.58 15.33
CA VAL A 632 -3.72 18.45 16.32
C VAL A 632 -3.39 17.36 17.35
N GLU A 633 -2.78 16.25 16.94
CA GLU A 633 -2.31 15.19 17.85
C GLU A 633 -1.25 15.74 18.83
N LYS A 634 -0.32 16.56 18.35
CA LYS A 634 0.71 17.26 19.15
C LYS A 634 0.11 18.31 20.09
N ALA A 635 -0.80 19.15 19.60
CA ALA A 635 -1.51 20.15 20.40
C ALA A 635 -2.26 19.52 21.58
N GLY A 636 -3.03 18.46 21.31
CA GLY A 636 -3.73 17.70 22.34
C GLY A 636 -2.78 17.01 23.32
N LEU A 637 -1.66 16.46 22.85
CA LEU A 637 -0.65 15.82 23.70
C LEU A 637 0.08 16.83 24.62
N TYR A 638 0.39 18.02 24.12
CA TYR A 638 0.89 19.13 24.95
C TYR A 638 -0.14 19.54 26.01
N ALA A 639 -1.41 19.70 25.63
CA ALA A 639 -2.50 20.03 26.56
C ALA A 639 -2.75 18.93 27.61
N PHE A 640 -2.43 17.67 27.29
CA PHE A 640 -2.41 16.56 28.25
C PHE A 640 -1.22 16.62 29.20
N PHE A 641 -0.01 16.94 28.70
CA PHE A 641 1.20 17.11 29.52
C PHE A 641 1.03 18.26 30.52
N ALA A 642 0.67 19.44 30.02
CA ALA A 642 0.50 20.67 30.80
C ALA A 642 -0.45 20.51 31.99
N ARG A 643 -1.52 19.73 31.80
CA ARG A 643 -2.54 19.43 32.82
C ARG A 643 -2.05 18.48 33.93
N HIS A 644 -0.99 17.71 33.68
CA HIS A 644 -0.53 16.64 34.57
C HIS A 644 0.82 16.90 35.21
N PHE A 645 1.68 17.69 34.57
CA PHE A 645 3.06 17.94 34.99
C PHE A 645 3.39 19.44 35.12
N GLY A 646 2.43 20.32 34.83
CA GLY A 646 2.69 21.77 34.70
C GLY A 646 3.23 22.14 33.31
N ALA A 647 3.36 23.44 33.08
CA ALA A 647 3.87 23.98 31.82
C ALA A 647 4.59 25.33 31.94
N ALA A 648 4.35 26.12 32.99
CA ALA A 648 5.02 27.41 33.20
C ALA A 648 5.95 27.39 34.42
N ASP A 649 5.49 26.83 35.54
CA ASP A 649 6.11 27.01 36.86
C ASP A 649 6.45 25.67 37.56
N GLY A 650 7.00 24.69 36.82
CA GLY A 650 7.32 23.35 37.34
C GLY A 650 8.77 22.95 37.05
N ASP A 651 9.49 22.50 38.09
CA ASP A 651 10.92 22.16 38.00
C ASP A 651 11.21 20.91 37.16
N GLY A 652 11.90 21.11 36.03
CA GLY A 652 12.71 20.09 35.35
C GLY A 652 12.00 19.19 34.33
N ASP A 653 12.79 18.38 33.64
CA ASP A 653 12.31 17.49 32.59
C ASP A 653 11.66 16.22 33.16
N VAL A 654 10.47 15.86 32.65
CA VAL A 654 9.72 14.68 33.12
C VAL A 654 10.27 13.42 32.47
N PRO A 655 10.75 12.39 33.21
CA PRO A 655 11.24 11.15 32.60
C PRO A 655 10.22 10.53 31.64
N PHE A 656 10.64 10.10 30.45
CA PHE A 656 9.73 9.65 29.39
C PHE A 656 8.86 8.48 29.85
N ILE A 657 9.41 7.58 30.67
CA ILE A 657 8.69 6.43 31.24
C ILE A 657 7.54 6.89 32.17
N GLU A 658 7.68 8.01 32.88
CA GLU A 658 6.61 8.58 33.72
C GLU A 658 5.52 9.25 32.90
N PHE A 659 5.91 10.04 31.89
CA PHE A 659 4.98 10.59 30.92
C PHE A 659 4.17 9.47 30.22
N TYR A 660 4.84 8.41 29.78
CA TYR A 660 4.19 7.24 29.18
C TYR A 660 3.33 6.48 30.19
N ARG A 661 3.75 6.32 31.45
CA ARG A 661 2.95 5.71 32.53
C ARG A 661 1.61 6.43 32.69
N ARG A 662 1.63 7.77 32.68
CA ARG A 662 0.40 8.58 32.79
C ARG A 662 -0.47 8.49 31.54
N PHE A 663 0.12 8.53 30.34
CA PHE A 663 -0.64 8.44 29.08
C PHE A 663 -1.26 7.05 28.85
N ALA A 664 -0.51 5.98 29.14
CA ALA A 664 -0.97 4.60 28.96
C ALA A 664 -2.04 4.16 29.98
N ALA A 665 -2.27 4.96 31.04
CA ALA A 665 -3.34 4.75 32.02
C ALA A 665 -4.70 5.34 31.59
N LEU A 666 -4.74 6.13 30.51
CA LEU A 666 -5.99 6.73 30.01
C LEU A 666 -6.97 5.67 29.46
N PRO A 667 -8.28 5.79 29.72
CA PRO A 667 -9.31 5.07 28.98
C PRO A 667 -9.22 5.35 27.46
N PRO A 668 -9.62 4.42 26.58
CA PRO A 668 -9.53 4.60 25.12
C PRO A 668 -10.22 5.87 24.60
N ALA A 669 -11.36 6.25 25.19
CA ALA A 669 -12.07 7.49 24.84
C ALA A 669 -11.27 8.75 25.21
N GLU A 670 -10.56 8.76 26.35
CA GLU A 670 -9.72 9.90 26.76
C GLU A 670 -8.43 9.96 25.93
N ALA A 671 -7.79 8.81 25.67
CA ALA A 671 -6.63 8.75 24.78
C ALA A 671 -7.00 9.17 23.33
N SER A 672 -8.20 8.82 22.87
CA SER A 672 -8.82 9.29 21.63
C SER A 672 -9.04 10.80 21.64
N ALA A 673 -9.58 11.36 22.74
CA ALA A 673 -9.78 12.80 22.92
C ALA A 673 -8.46 13.59 22.92
N VAL A 674 -7.41 13.08 23.58
CA VAL A 674 -6.06 13.67 23.59
C VAL A 674 -5.45 13.64 22.18
N ALA A 675 -5.40 12.46 21.54
CA ALA A 675 -4.82 12.32 20.20
C ALA A 675 -5.61 13.06 19.10
N SER A 676 -6.84 13.47 19.40
CA SER A 676 -7.71 14.22 18.50
C SER A 676 -7.90 15.68 18.92
N GLY A 677 -7.16 16.19 19.92
CA GLY A 677 -7.22 17.59 20.36
C GLY A 677 -8.64 18.06 20.73
N VAL A 678 -9.41 17.25 21.45
CA VAL A 678 -10.79 17.56 21.86
C VAL A 678 -10.78 18.42 23.13
N GLY A 679 -11.41 19.59 23.08
CA GLY A 679 -11.47 20.53 24.21
C GLY A 679 -10.19 21.30 24.47
N ASP A 680 -9.19 21.26 23.58
CA ASP A 680 -8.01 22.13 23.62
C ASP A 680 -8.21 23.36 22.70
N PRO A 681 -8.21 24.59 23.24
CA PRO A 681 -8.41 25.81 22.45
C PRO A 681 -7.37 26.04 21.34
N HIS A 682 -6.16 25.47 21.47
CA HIS A 682 -5.11 25.57 20.47
C HIS A 682 -5.37 24.63 19.27
N SER A 683 -5.82 23.40 19.52
CA SER A 683 -6.36 22.49 18.51
C SER A 683 -7.53 23.12 17.74
N ASP A 684 -8.42 23.84 18.43
CA ASP A 684 -9.48 24.61 17.77
C ASP A 684 -8.95 25.82 16.97
N ARG A 685 -7.81 26.41 17.34
CA ARG A 685 -7.11 27.43 16.54
C ARG A 685 -6.59 26.82 15.24
N ILE A 686 -6.01 25.63 15.28
CA ILE A 686 -5.56 24.88 14.09
C ILE A 686 -6.75 24.54 13.18
N ARG A 687 -7.89 24.10 13.75
CA ARG A 687 -9.14 23.86 12.99
C ARG A 687 -9.65 25.12 12.29
N ARG A 688 -9.60 26.29 12.95
CA ARG A 688 -9.94 27.57 12.32
C ARG A 688 -8.99 27.92 11.17
N LEU A 689 -7.67 27.78 11.35
CA LEU A 689 -6.70 28.01 10.28
C LEU A 689 -6.92 27.08 9.06
N ARG A 690 -7.38 25.84 9.27
CA ARG A 690 -7.80 24.94 8.18
C ARG A 690 -9.05 25.45 7.45
N ALA A 691 -10.03 25.98 8.18
CA ALA A 691 -11.23 26.56 7.60
C ALA A 691 -10.90 27.83 6.80
N ASP A 692 -10.09 28.74 7.37
CA ASP A 692 -9.58 29.94 6.70
C ASP A 692 -8.86 29.59 5.38
N PHE A 693 -8.02 28.55 5.37
CA PHE A 693 -7.34 28.08 4.17
C PHE A 693 -8.31 27.43 3.15
N ALA A 694 -9.32 26.70 3.61
CA ALA A 694 -10.36 26.16 2.73
C ALA A 694 -11.20 27.28 2.11
N ASP A 695 -11.48 28.37 2.84
CA ASP A 695 -12.18 29.55 2.33
C ASP A 695 -11.31 30.41 1.40
N LEU A 696 -9.98 30.44 1.59
CA LEU A 696 -9.03 30.92 0.58
C LEU A 696 -9.19 30.09 -0.71
N LEU A 697 -9.07 28.76 -0.66
CA LEU A 697 -9.26 27.90 -1.84
C LEU A 697 -10.64 28.06 -2.51
N ARG A 698 -11.72 28.24 -1.73
CA ARG A 698 -13.06 28.54 -2.27
C ARG A 698 -13.14 29.91 -2.93
N THR A 699 -12.37 30.89 -2.46
CA THR A 699 -12.30 32.24 -3.03
C THR A 699 -11.53 32.23 -4.35
N GLU A 700 -10.35 31.60 -4.39
CA GLU A 700 -9.58 31.39 -5.61
C GLU A 700 -10.40 30.62 -6.67
N LEU A 701 -11.07 29.53 -6.28
CA LEU A 701 -11.94 28.74 -7.17
C LEU A 701 -13.18 29.50 -7.68
N ARG A 702 -13.65 30.54 -6.97
CA ARG A 702 -14.74 31.42 -7.45
C ARG A 702 -14.26 32.55 -8.35
N ALA A 703 -13.01 32.98 -8.20
CA ALA A 703 -12.37 33.98 -9.06
C ALA A 703 -11.80 33.39 -10.36
N HIS A 704 -11.60 32.07 -10.39
CA HIS A 704 -11.09 31.34 -11.55
C HIS A 704 -12.10 31.30 -12.72
N ASP A 705 -11.76 32.02 -13.79
CA ASP A 705 -12.44 31.90 -15.08
C ASP A 705 -11.93 30.67 -15.85
N SER A 706 -12.76 29.63 -15.87
CA SER A 706 -12.51 28.37 -16.57
C SER A 706 -12.72 28.43 -18.09
N ALA A 707 -13.27 29.52 -18.63
CA ALA A 707 -13.34 29.74 -20.08
C ALA A 707 -12.00 30.25 -20.64
N HIS A 708 -11.21 30.96 -19.82
CA HIS A 708 -9.92 31.54 -20.23
C HIS A 708 -8.70 30.83 -19.65
N THR A 709 -8.82 30.05 -18.57
CA THR A 709 -7.69 29.37 -17.93
C THR A 709 -7.98 27.90 -17.61
N GLY A 710 -7.13 26.98 -18.11
CA GLY A 710 -7.26 25.54 -17.84
C GLY A 710 -6.76 25.08 -16.47
N ALA A 711 -6.15 25.98 -15.69
CA ALA A 711 -5.61 25.71 -14.37
C ALA A 711 -5.80 26.91 -13.43
N LEU A 712 -6.14 26.64 -12.18
CA LEU A 712 -6.16 27.62 -11.11
C LEU A 712 -4.73 27.89 -10.64
N ARG A 713 -4.23 29.10 -10.89
CA ARG A 713 -2.98 29.60 -10.31
C ARG A 713 -3.27 30.27 -8.97
N LEU A 714 -2.70 29.74 -7.89
CA LEU A 714 -2.84 30.32 -6.56
C LEU A 714 -2.01 31.61 -6.44
N ASP A 715 -2.65 32.66 -5.92
CA ASP A 715 -1.99 33.93 -5.60
C ASP A 715 -0.91 33.73 -4.51
N ALA A 716 0.35 33.90 -4.92
CA ALA A 716 1.52 33.70 -4.06
C ALA A 716 1.63 34.74 -2.93
N GLU A 717 1.06 35.94 -3.10
CA GLU A 717 1.03 36.97 -2.05
C GLU A 717 -0.04 36.66 -1.02
N ARG A 718 -1.22 36.17 -1.42
CA ARG A 718 -2.25 35.67 -0.49
C ARG A 718 -1.77 34.46 0.31
N LEU A 719 -1.11 33.50 -0.34
CA LEU A 719 -0.52 32.36 0.37
C LEU A 719 0.60 32.80 1.33
N ARG A 720 1.43 33.78 0.93
CA ARG A 720 2.47 34.35 1.80
C ARG A 720 1.85 35.08 3.00
N ALA A 721 0.88 35.95 2.80
CA ALA A 721 0.15 36.64 3.87
C ALA A 721 -0.61 35.66 4.80
N PHE A 722 -1.08 34.52 4.29
CA PHE A 722 -1.62 33.44 5.12
C PHE A 722 -0.50 32.76 5.94
N ALA A 723 0.62 32.41 5.32
CA ALA A 723 1.76 31.76 5.96
C ALA A 723 2.48 32.65 7.00
N ASP A 724 2.51 33.97 6.78
CA ASP A 724 3.09 34.97 7.70
C ASP A 724 2.15 35.30 8.87
N ARG A 725 0.85 35.03 8.72
CA ARG A 725 -0.15 35.06 9.81
C ARG A 725 -0.18 33.80 10.65
N LEU A 726 0.56 32.75 10.30
CA LEU A 726 0.59 31.52 11.10
C LEU A 726 1.29 31.80 12.44
N PRO A 727 0.70 31.36 13.56
CA PRO A 727 1.25 31.65 14.87
C PRO A 727 2.42 30.70 15.18
N ALA A 728 3.34 31.10 16.07
CA ALA A 728 4.60 30.39 16.31
C ALA A 728 4.44 28.92 16.70
N GLU A 729 3.32 28.57 17.33
CA GLU A 729 2.95 27.19 17.66
C GLU A 729 2.80 26.28 16.43
N VAL A 730 2.38 26.84 15.28
CA VAL A 730 2.26 26.11 13.99
C VAL A 730 3.62 26.12 13.29
N THR A 731 4.58 25.43 13.89
CA THR A 731 5.98 25.40 13.42
C THR A 731 6.10 24.68 12.05
N PRO A 732 6.75 25.30 11.03
CA PRO A 732 7.06 24.67 9.75
C PRO A 732 7.86 23.36 9.89
N TRP A 733 7.68 22.42 8.96
CA TRP A 733 8.54 21.21 8.93
C TRP A 733 9.96 21.60 8.50
N ARG A 734 10.98 21.17 9.27
CA ARG A 734 12.39 21.53 9.00
C ARG A 734 12.91 20.93 7.70
N SER A 735 12.89 19.60 7.55
CA SER A 735 13.16 18.92 6.27
C SER A 735 11.96 18.13 5.76
N THR A 736 11.74 18.18 4.45
CA THR A 736 10.58 17.64 3.75
C THR A 736 11.00 16.89 2.49
N ALA A 737 10.62 15.63 2.37
CA ALA A 737 10.73 14.86 1.14
C ALA A 737 9.48 15.07 0.29
N TYR A 738 9.65 15.70 -0.87
CA TYR A 738 8.64 15.85 -1.90
C TYR A 738 8.67 14.63 -2.82
N ARG A 739 7.47 14.13 -3.15
CA ARG A 739 7.27 13.11 -4.19
C ARG A 739 6.83 13.79 -5.47
N MET A 740 7.62 13.66 -6.53
CA MET A 740 7.48 14.48 -7.74
C MET A 740 7.50 13.67 -9.03
N GLN A 741 6.85 14.20 -10.06
CA GLN A 741 6.98 13.76 -11.45
C GLN A 741 7.09 15.01 -12.33
N PHE A 742 7.76 14.93 -13.47
CA PHE A 742 7.97 16.08 -14.36
C PHE A 742 7.22 15.87 -15.68
N THR A 743 6.56 16.91 -16.19
CA THR A 743 5.92 16.84 -17.52
C THR A 743 6.95 17.07 -18.63
N ALA A 744 6.69 16.52 -19.82
CA ALA A 744 7.58 16.64 -20.97
C ALA A 744 7.30 17.87 -21.86
N GLU A 745 6.39 18.76 -21.42
CA GLU A 745 5.89 19.93 -22.15
C GLU A 745 7.02 20.94 -22.48
N PRO A 746 7.48 21.07 -23.74
CA PRO A 746 8.71 21.83 -24.05
C PRO A 746 8.61 23.33 -23.80
N GLU A 747 7.42 23.90 -23.93
CA GLU A 747 7.17 25.34 -23.74
C GLU A 747 6.97 25.71 -22.26
N ARG A 748 6.56 24.76 -21.41
CA ARG A 748 6.33 24.97 -19.98
C ARG A 748 6.28 23.65 -19.18
N PRO A 749 7.43 23.09 -18.77
CA PRO A 749 7.45 21.89 -17.94
C PRO A 749 6.91 22.19 -16.53
N TYR A 750 6.18 21.23 -15.94
CA TYR A 750 5.63 21.34 -14.58
C TYR A 750 6.19 20.27 -13.64
N ALA A 751 6.40 20.63 -12.38
CA ALA A 751 6.77 19.70 -11.32
C ALA A 751 5.52 19.27 -10.53
N VAL A 752 5.08 18.03 -10.73
CA VAL A 752 3.81 17.49 -10.22
C VAL A 752 4.00 16.86 -8.85
N VAL A 753 3.44 17.47 -7.80
CA VAL A 753 3.60 17.00 -6.41
C VAL A 753 2.62 15.86 -6.12
N ASN A 754 3.12 14.63 -6.13
CA ASN A 754 2.40 13.40 -5.78
C ASN A 754 2.17 13.23 -4.26
N GLY A 755 2.89 13.99 -3.44
CA GLY A 755 2.74 13.98 -1.99
C GLY A 755 3.91 14.67 -1.29
N VAL A 756 3.68 15.01 -0.03
CA VAL A 756 4.66 15.68 0.84
C VAL A 756 4.83 14.84 2.10
N THR A 757 6.08 14.58 2.49
CA THR A 757 6.46 13.63 3.55
C THR A 757 7.65 14.16 4.35
N THR A 758 7.95 13.60 5.52
CA THR A 758 9.20 13.95 6.24
C THR A 758 10.41 13.76 5.34
N GLY A 759 11.34 14.72 5.37
CA GLY A 759 12.70 14.53 4.86
C GLY A 759 13.53 13.69 5.83
N HIS A 760 14.67 14.23 6.24
CA HIS A 760 15.60 13.64 7.20
C HIS A 760 16.06 12.22 6.80
N GLY A 761 16.09 11.91 5.50
CA GLY A 761 16.48 10.61 4.94
C GLY A 761 15.44 9.49 5.03
N VAL A 762 14.26 9.72 5.63
CA VAL A 762 13.27 8.67 5.99
C VAL A 762 12.84 7.79 4.81
N PHE A 763 12.68 8.36 3.61
CA PHE A 763 12.19 7.62 2.43
C PHE A 763 13.30 7.07 1.53
N PHE A 764 14.55 7.20 1.95
CA PHE A 764 15.74 6.67 1.27
C PHE A 764 16.32 5.45 2.02
N SER A 765 16.24 5.43 3.35
CA SER A 765 16.87 4.46 4.26
C SER A 765 16.80 2.99 3.82
N ARG A 766 15.61 2.50 3.47
CA ARG A 766 15.37 1.11 3.03
C ARG A 766 16.18 0.71 1.79
N PHE A 767 16.50 1.67 0.91
CA PHE A 767 17.12 1.41 -0.38
C PHE A 767 18.65 1.51 -0.37
N CYS A 768 19.25 1.84 0.77
CA CYS A 768 20.71 1.90 0.98
C CYS A 768 21.38 0.59 0.57
N ASP A 769 21.17 -0.50 1.34
CA ASP A 769 21.66 -1.86 1.06
C ASP A 769 21.30 -2.44 -0.33
N LEU A 770 20.43 -1.79 -1.11
CA LEU A 770 20.04 -2.18 -2.47
C LEU A 770 20.86 -1.43 -3.54
N LEU A 771 21.27 -0.21 -3.24
CA LEU A 771 21.87 0.75 -4.18
C LEU A 771 23.34 1.04 -3.88
N GLU A 772 23.94 0.33 -2.92
CA GLU A 772 25.39 0.40 -2.72
C GLU A 772 26.18 0.06 -4.00
N PRO A 773 27.33 0.72 -4.22
CA PRO A 773 28.18 0.47 -5.37
C PRO A 773 28.84 -0.92 -5.36
N ASP A 774 29.34 -1.33 -6.53
CA ASP A 774 30.21 -2.54 -6.62
C ASP A 774 31.65 -2.21 -6.20
N GLY A 775 32.08 -0.96 -6.39
CA GLY A 775 33.46 -0.51 -6.16
C GLY A 775 33.61 0.58 -5.09
N PRO A 776 34.71 0.61 -4.32
CA PRO A 776 34.92 1.55 -3.20
C PRO A 776 35.19 3.00 -3.60
N HIS A 777 35.11 3.32 -4.90
CA HIS A 777 35.29 4.67 -5.45
C HIS A 777 34.07 5.13 -6.28
N GLU A 778 33.03 4.31 -6.39
CA GLU A 778 31.73 4.71 -6.94
C GLU A 778 30.92 5.41 -5.82
N TRP A 779 29.96 6.27 -6.19
CA TRP A 779 29.16 7.03 -5.23
C TRP A 779 28.20 6.14 -4.41
N SER A 780 28.17 6.32 -3.08
CA SER A 780 27.27 5.62 -2.16
C SER A 780 26.14 6.53 -1.65
N LEU A 781 24.90 6.03 -1.77
CA LEU A 781 23.72 6.66 -1.18
C LEU A 781 23.79 6.68 0.36
N THR A 782 24.33 5.63 1.00
CA THR A 782 24.47 5.55 2.46
C THR A 782 25.35 6.67 3.01
N GLU A 783 26.53 6.89 2.42
CA GLU A 783 27.44 7.94 2.89
C GLU A 783 26.93 9.34 2.57
N ALA A 784 26.25 9.52 1.41
CA ALA A 784 25.60 10.78 1.08
C ALA A 784 24.47 11.13 2.08
N LEU A 785 23.67 10.14 2.50
CA LEU A 785 22.65 10.27 3.55
C LEU A 785 23.27 10.59 4.92
N ARG A 786 24.26 9.81 5.37
CA ARG A 786 24.98 10.03 6.64
C ARG A 786 25.56 11.44 6.71
N GLY A 787 26.28 11.86 5.66
CA GLY A 787 26.86 13.19 5.56
C GLY A 787 25.81 14.31 5.54
N HIS A 788 24.68 14.13 4.85
CA HIS A 788 23.60 15.13 4.84
C HIS A 788 22.91 15.23 6.21
N ILE A 789 22.54 14.09 6.81
CA ILE A 789 21.90 14.02 8.14
C ILE A 789 22.81 14.65 9.20
N ALA A 790 24.10 14.31 9.23
CA ALA A 790 25.05 14.87 10.19
C ALA A 790 25.21 16.40 10.06
N ARG A 791 25.11 16.94 8.84
CA ARG A 791 25.18 18.40 8.61
C ARG A 791 23.88 19.14 8.92
N THR A 792 22.72 18.61 8.54
CA THR A 792 21.43 19.28 8.75
C THR A 792 20.87 19.04 10.14
N THR A 793 20.98 17.80 10.63
CA THR A 793 20.29 17.30 11.83
C THR A 793 21.27 16.50 12.71
N PRO A 794 22.31 17.14 13.27
CA PRO A 794 23.39 16.45 14.00
C PRO A 794 22.93 15.67 15.24
N ARG A 795 21.75 15.98 15.80
CA ARG A 795 21.13 15.24 16.92
C ARG A 795 19.93 14.39 16.47
N GLN A 796 19.93 13.96 15.20
CA GLN A 796 18.94 13.03 14.68
C GLN A 796 19.02 11.69 15.41
N CYS A 797 17.87 11.21 15.87
CA CYS A 797 17.72 9.96 16.60
C CYS A 797 16.71 9.05 15.92
N ASP A 798 17.16 7.89 15.44
CA ASP A 798 16.28 6.85 14.88
C ASP A 798 15.74 5.92 15.99
N ILE A 799 14.71 5.10 15.70
CA ILE A 799 14.23 4.03 16.59
C ILE A 799 14.56 2.67 15.96
N THR A 800 15.34 1.83 16.65
CA THR A 800 15.88 0.54 16.16
C THR A 800 14.84 -0.57 15.85
N ALA A 801 13.55 -0.23 15.81
CA ALA A 801 12.44 -1.17 15.89
C ALA A 801 11.97 -1.69 14.51
N VAL A 802 12.40 -2.90 14.16
CA VAL A 802 11.95 -3.58 12.93
C VAL A 802 10.49 -4.06 13.03
N LEU A 803 10.00 -4.41 14.22
CA LEU A 803 8.60 -4.80 14.50
C LEU A 803 8.05 -5.92 13.57
N GLY A 804 8.94 -6.78 13.06
CA GLY A 804 8.60 -7.85 12.10
C GLY A 804 8.26 -7.35 10.68
N LEU A 805 8.64 -6.12 10.32
CA LEU A 805 8.30 -5.49 9.03
C LEU A 805 9.55 -5.23 8.19
N ASN A 806 9.68 -5.89 7.04
CA ASN A 806 10.85 -5.76 6.15
C ASN A 806 11.11 -4.34 5.64
N PHE A 807 10.11 -3.45 5.61
CA PHE A 807 10.27 -2.04 5.23
C PHE A 807 10.72 -1.13 6.39
N ASN A 808 11.03 -1.72 7.55
CA ASN A 808 11.76 -1.08 8.65
C ASN A 808 13.26 -1.50 8.65
N LEU A 809 13.71 -2.33 7.71
CA LEU A 809 15.12 -2.72 7.60
C LEU A 809 15.92 -1.62 6.88
N HIS A 810 17.04 -1.20 7.47
CA HIS A 810 17.99 -0.22 6.92
C HIS A 810 19.32 -0.28 7.70
N PRO A 811 20.44 0.25 7.16
CA PRO A 811 21.65 0.49 7.93
C PRO A 811 21.46 1.64 8.94
N ARG A 812 22.40 1.81 9.87
CA ARG A 812 22.47 3.01 10.73
C ARG A 812 22.84 4.23 9.88
N LEU A 813 22.02 5.27 9.95
CA LEU A 813 22.15 6.52 9.18
C LEU A 813 22.08 7.77 10.08
N SER A 814 21.25 7.72 11.13
CA SER A 814 21.20 8.73 12.19
C SER A 814 22.43 8.61 13.11
N PRO A 815 22.99 9.73 13.64
CA PRO A 815 24.04 9.69 14.64
C PRO A 815 23.60 8.97 15.92
N TYR A 816 22.39 9.23 16.41
CA TYR A 816 21.82 8.57 17.60
C TYR A 816 20.85 7.45 17.22
N GLU A 817 20.82 6.39 18.03
CA GLU A 817 19.83 5.30 17.94
C GLU A 817 19.11 5.15 19.29
N LEU A 818 17.78 5.17 19.28
CA LEU A 818 16.93 4.84 20.42
C LEU A 818 16.57 3.35 20.39
N VAL A 819 17.14 2.60 21.33
CA VAL A 819 16.80 1.20 21.57
C VAL A 819 15.38 1.12 22.11
N TYR A 820 14.47 0.67 21.25
CA TYR A 820 13.08 0.40 21.63
C TYR A 820 13.03 -0.76 22.65
N PRO A 821 12.11 -0.77 23.64
CA PRO A 821 11.99 -1.89 24.58
C PRO A 821 11.83 -3.22 23.84
N GLY A 822 12.37 -4.33 24.35
CA GLY A 822 12.35 -5.62 23.67
C GLY A 822 13.23 -5.75 22.42
N SER A 823 13.77 -4.66 21.88
CA SER A 823 14.68 -4.68 20.71
C SER A 823 16.14 -4.90 21.09
N VAL A 824 16.99 -5.15 20.09
CA VAL A 824 18.45 -5.37 20.25
C VAL A 824 19.24 -4.46 19.29
N PRO A 825 20.12 -3.57 19.79
CA PRO A 825 20.99 -2.73 18.95
C PRO A 825 22.07 -3.56 18.25
N ARG A 826 22.69 -3.01 17.19
CA ARG A 826 23.77 -3.69 16.46
C ARG A 826 25.09 -3.71 17.24
N ALA A 827 25.41 -2.58 17.86
CA ALA A 827 26.42 -2.39 18.89
C ALA A 827 25.95 -1.21 19.77
N ALA A 828 26.38 -1.14 21.03
CA ALA A 828 26.07 -0.01 21.90
C ALA A 828 27.28 0.94 21.97
N ASP A 829 27.01 2.23 21.84
CA ASP A 829 27.97 3.34 21.97
C ASP A 829 27.34 4.49 22.79
N GLU A 830 28.07 5.60 22.96
CA GLU A 830 27.59 6.78 23.70
C GLU A 830 26.34 7.45 23.09
N HIS A 831 26.13 7.29 21.77
CA HIS A 831 24.97 7.76 21.03
C HIS A 831 23.80 6.75 21.01
N THR A 832 23.98 5.58 21.60
CA THR A 832 22.95 4.54 21.75
C THR A 832 22.17 4.82 23.03
N LEU A 833 20.93 5.29 22.86
CA LEU A 833 20.03 5.73 23.93
C LEU A 833 18.94 4.70 24.20
N THR A 834 18.34 4.77 25.38
CA THR A 834 17.18 3.97 25.80
C THR A 834 16.06 4.87 26.32
N LEU A 835 14.86 4.33 26.60
CA LEU A 835 13.80 5.11 27.24
C LEU A 835 14.14 5.57 28.67
N ALA A 836 15.17 4.99 29.32
CA ALA A 836 15.65 5.47 30.62
C ALA A 836 16.58 6.70 30.47
N ASP A 837 17.18 6.90 29.29
CA ASP A 837 18.00 8.07 28.94
C ASP A 837 17.18 9.25 28.41
N LEU A 838 15.84 9.16 28.42
CA LEU A 838 14.95 10.17 27.85
C LEU A 838 14.08 10.86 28.88
N ALA A 839 13.95 12.18 28.74
CA ALA A 839 12.94 12.99 29.38
C ALA A 839 12.13 13.82 28.37
N VAL A 840 11.01 14.35 28.80
CA VAL A 840 10.06 15.17 28.04
C VAL A 840 10.08 16.58 28.62
N ARG A 841 10.38 17.55 27.76
CA ARG A 841 10.40 18.98 28.07
C ARG A 841 9.25 19.67 27.34
N ALA A 842 8.52 20.54 28.03
CA ALA A 842 7.53 21.41 27.40
C ALA A 842 8.21 22.64 26.77
N ASP A 843 7.75 23.05 25.59
CA ASP A 843 8.00 24.38 25.03
C ASP A 843 6.70 25.20 25.14
N PRO A 844 6.58 26.13 26.10
CA PRO A 844 5.34 26.87 26.31
C PRO A 844 5.07 27.93 25.23
N ALA A 845 6.12 28.42 24.57
CA ALA A 845 6.02 29.42 23.50
C ALA A 845 5.52 28.80 22.19
N ARG A 846 5.91 27.56 21.90
CA ARG A 846 5.43 26.79 20.74
C ARG A 846 4.27 25.83 21.05
N ARG A 847 3.93 25.61 22.32
CA ARG A 847 2.96 24.60 22.78
C ARG A 847 3.27 23.19 22.25
N THR A 848 4.56 22.83 22.22
CA THR A 848 5.05 21.53 21.76
C THR A 848 5.78 20.80 22.89
N LEU A 849 6.04 19.50 22.68
CA LEU A 849 6.86 18.67 23.57
C LEU A 849 8.12 18.23 22.84
N ALA A 850 9.28 18.36 23.48
CA ALA A 850 10.56 17.89 22.99
C ALA A 850 11.02 16.65 23.77
N LEU A 851 11.73 15.74 23.11
CA LEU A 851 12.54 14.73 23.78
C LEU A 851 13.92 15.30 24.10
N VAL A 852 14.42 14.97 25.28
CA VAL A 852 15.70 15.42 25.82
C VAL A 852 16.50 14.20 26.26
N SER A 853 17.79 14.17 25.94
CA SER A 853 18.72 13.18 26.50
C SER A 853 19.07 13.57 27.94
N THR A 854 18.84 12.66 28.90
CA THR A 854 19.25 12.88 30.30
C THR A 854 20.75 12.70 30.51
N ARG A 855 21.52 12.32 29.48
CA ARG A 855 22.99 12.22 29.53
C ARG A 855 23.68 13.59 29.36
N ASP A 856 23.10 14.49 28.57
CA ASP A 856 23.70 15.79 28.21
C ASP A 856 22.74 17.00 28.36
N GLY A 857 21.48 16.76 28.72
CA GLY A 857 20.44 17.78 28.89
C GLY A 857 19.92 18.41 27.60
N GLN A 858 20.39 17.95 26.44
CA GLN A 858 20.10 18.54 25.13
C GLN A 858 18.92 17.85 24.42
N PRO A 859 18.11 18.60 23.65
CA PRO A 859 17.04 18.05 22.81
C PRO A 859 17.53 17.00 21.80
N LEU A 860 16.61 16.16 21.31
CA LEU A 860 16.85 15.15 20.28
C LEU A 860 15.86 15.28 19.13
N ASP A 861 16.36 15.28 17.90
CA ASP A 861 15.55 15.29 16.68
C ASP A 861 15.11 13.85 16.36
N LEU A 862 14.04 13.38 17.00
CA LEU A 862 13.55 12.01 16.79
C LEU A 862 12.99 11.84 15.37
N VAL A 863 13.71 11.12 14.51
CA VAL A 863 13.33 10.82 13.12
C VAL A 863 13.44 9.31 12.91
N PRO A 864 12.35 8.55 13.06
CA PRO A 864 12.40 7.10 12.87
C PRO A 864 12.39 6.77 11.37
N LEU A 865 13.48 6.20 10.88
CA LEU A 865 13.85 5.98 9.48
C LEU A 865 13.12 4.80 8.80
N ASN A 866 11.90 4.51 9.23
CA ASN A 866 11.12 3.36 8.81
C ASN A 866 9.78 3.74 8.18
N PHE A 867 9.38 2.97 7.16
CA PHE A 867 8.23 3.29 6.30
C PHE A 867 6.87 2.94 6.95
N LEU A 868 6.84 2.71 8.27
CA LEU A 868 5.63 2.38 9.03
C LEU A 868 4.75 3.62 9.23
N TYR A 869 3.45 3.47 8.93
CA TYR A 869 2.47 4.50 9.28
C TYR A 869 2.14 4.45 10.79
N PRO A 870 2.24 5.55 11.57
CA PRO A 870 2.15 5.50 13.03
C PRO A 870 0.86 4.91 13.60
N ALA A 871 -0.29 5.13 12.96
CA ALA A 871 -1.55 4.56 13.42
C ALA A 871 -1.67 3.03 13.21
N ALA A 872 -0.77 2.41 12.43
CA ALA A 872 -0.67 0.95 12.31
C ALA A 872 0.30 0.32 13.33
N ALA A 873 0.99 1.12 14.14
CA ALA A 873 2.03 0.69 15.05
C ALA A 873 1.50 0.39 16.48
N PRO A 874 2.31 -0.27 17.35
CA PRO A 874 2.01 -0.40 18.78
C PRO A 874 1.90 0.97 19.48
N GLY A 875 1.12 1.05 20.57
CA GLY A 875 0.78 2.31 21.24
C GLY A 875 1.99 3.14 21.71
N LEU A 876 3.01 2.50 22.29
CA LEU A 876 4.28 3.14 22.66
C LEU A 876 4.98 3.76 21.43
N TYR A 877 5.10 2.98 20.35
CA TYR A 877 5.73 3.44 19.12
C TYR A 877 4.96 4.62 18.51
N ARG A 878 3.61 4.59 18.52
CA ARG A 878 2.80 5.74 18.09
C ARG A 878 3.03 6.97 18.96
N LEU A 879 3.15 6.82 20.29
CA LEU A 879 3.45 7.96 21.16
C LEU A 879 4.82 8.55 20.87
N LEU A 880 5.85 7.73 20.67
CA LEU A 880 7.18 8.21 20.22
C LEU A 880 7.06 8.96 18.88
N CYS A 881 6.24 8.49 17.93
CA CYS A 881 6.01 9.20 16.67
C CYS A 881 5.39 10.60 16.84
N ALA A 882 4.72 10.92 17.96
CA ALA A 882 4.17 12.25 18.20
C ALA A 882 5.26 13.31 18.46
N PHE A 883 6.47 12.90 18.85
CA PHE A 883 7.64 13.77 19.00
C PHE A 883 8.39 14.00 17.68
N ALA A 884 8.16 13.17 16.66
CA ALA A 884 8.84 13.26 15.38
C ALA A 884 8.23 14.35 14.46
N PRO A 885 8.98 14.93 13.50
CA PRO A 885 8.39 15.66 12.38
C PRO A 885 7.42 14.76 11.61
N THR A 886 6.31 15.32 11.10
CA THR A 886 5.19 14.47 10.68
C THR A 886 5.46 13.73 9.37
N ARG A 887 5.05 12.44 9.33
CA ARG A 887 5.39 11.51 8.26
C ARG A 887 4.78 11.78 6.89
N THR A 888 3.54 12.26 6.77
CA THR A 888 2.84 12.33 5.47
C THR A 888 1.66 13.30 5.43
N TYR A 889 1.69 14.27 4.51
CA TYR A 889 0.53 15.05 4.07
C TYR A 889 -0.47 14.15 3.31
N ARG A 890 -1.74 14.18 3.71
CA ARG A 890 -2.74 13.16 3.33
C ARG A 890 -3.72 13.63 2.25
N GLY A 891 -3.43 13.32 0.98
CA GLY A 891 -4.32 13.58 -0.16
C GLY A 891 -4.11 14.96 -0.78
N GLY A 892 -4.79 15.25 -1.89
CA GLY A 892 -4.66 16.53 -2.59
C GLY A 892 -5.39 17.68 -1.89
N LEU A 893 -5.15 18.92 -2.33
CA LEU A 893 -5.86 20.11 -1.84
C LEU A 893 -7.38 19.98 -2.01
N TRP A 894 -7.83 19.36 -3.10
CA TRP A 894 -9.25 19.05 -3.32
C TRP A 894 -9.83 18.02 -2.37
N ASP A 895 -8.99 17.15 -1.78
CA ASP A 895 -9.43 16.22 -0.74
C ASP A 895 -9.46 16.86 0.65
N GLN A 896 -8.66 17.91 0.88
CA GLN A 896 -8.78 18.75 2.08
C GLN A 896 -10.04 19.62 2.01
N LEU A 897 -10.35 20.19 0.83
CA LEU A 897 -11.59 20.96 0.62
C LEU A 897 -12.85 20.09 0.78
N ASP A 898 -12.90 18.89 0.19
CA ASP A 898 -14.03 17.96 0.38
C ASP A 898 -14.18 17.50 1.85
N ARG A 899 -13.10 17.41 2.64
CA ARG A 899 -13.19 17.16 4.10
C ARG A 899 -13.83 18.33 4.83
N ALA A 900 -13.38 19.55 4.57
CA ALA A 900 -13.93 20.76 5.19
C ALA A 900 -15.41 20.95 4.84
N ASP A 901 -15.79 20.71 3.58
CA ASP A 901 -17.18 20.70 3.12
C ASP A 901 -18.02 19.62 3.84
N ALA A 902 -17.48 18.41 4.02
CA ALA A 902 -18.18 17.34 4.74
C ALA A 902 -18.34 17.62 6.24
N GLU A 903 -17.38 18.28 6.88
CA GLU A 903 -17.45 18.69 8.29
C GLU A 903 -18.46 19.82 8.50
N ALA A 904 -18.43 20.87 7.66
CA ALA A 904 -19.47 21.89 7.61
C ALA A 904 -20.85 21.33 7.19
N GLY A 905 -20.86 20.23 6.43
CA GLY A 905 -22.05 19.42 6.15
C GLY A 905 -22.67 18.86 7.43
N ARG A 906 -21.90 18.06 8.17
CA ARG A 906 -22.31 17.43 9.44
C ARG A 906 -22.73 18.46 10.49
N ALA A 907 -21.97 19.55 10.65
CA ALA A 907 -22.30 20.62 11.60
C ALA A 907 -23.66 21.29 11.30
N ALA A 908 -24.00 21.41 10.02
CA ALA A 908 -25.32 21.88 9.55
C ALA A 908 -26.38 20.76 9.47
N GLY A 909 -26.19 19.64 10.16
CA GLY A 909 -27.14 18.52 10.21
C GLY A 909 -27.29 17.71 8.91
N ARG A 910 -26.46 17.96 7.89
CA ARG A 910 -26.55 17.28 6.58
C ARG A 910 -25.78 15.96 6.60
N THR A 911 -26.52 14.85 6.58
CA THR A 911 -25.96 13.49 6.53
C THR A 911 -25.95 12.94 5.10
N GLY A 912 -24.83 13.07 4.40
CA GLY A 912 -24.66 12.51 3.06
C GLY A 912 -23.36 12.95 2.39
N VAL A 913 -23.02 12.32 1.26
CA VAL A 913 -21.99 12.82 0.33
C VAL A 913 -22.64 13.88 -0.57
N PRO A 914 -21.94 14.95 -1.00
CA PRO A 914 -22.48 15.91 -1.97
C PRO A 914 -22.85 15.20 -3.28
N ALA A 915 -24.15 15.02 -3.54
CA ALA A 915 -24.67 14.29 -4.71
C ALA A 915 -24.59 15.07 -6.04
N THR A 916 -23.66 16.03 -6.13
CA THR A 916 -23.52 16.98 -7.23
C THR A 916 -22.25 16.69 -8.02
N HIS A 917 -22.34 16.70 -9.35
CA HIS A 917 -21.17 16.74 -10.23
C HIS A 917 -20.28 17.95 -9.87
N ARG A 918 -19.01 17.71 -9.56
CA ARG A 918 -17.98 18.74 -9.36
C ARG A 918 -16.86 18.54 -10.38
N SER A 919 -16.62 19.53 -11.22
CA SER A 919 -15.35 19.68 -11.96
C SER A 919 -14.45 20.62 -11.17
N LEU A 920 -13.17 20.26 -11.02
CA LEU A 920 -12.17 21.00 -10.26
C LEU A 920 -10.91 21.15 -11.13
N PRO A 921 -10.34 22.36 -11.28
CA PRO A 921 -9.20 22.59 -12.16
C PRO A 921 -7.89 21.99 -11.61
N ARG A 922 -6.84 21.99 -12.44
CA ARG A 922 -5.45 21.78 -11.98
C ARG A 922 -5.06 22.95 -11.06
N VAL A 923 -4.37 22.69 -9.95
CA VAL A 923 -3.93 23.73 -8.99
C VAL A 923 -2.42 23.94 -9.11
N LEU A 924 -2.02 25.19 -9.36
CA LEU A 924 -0.63 25.58 -9.56
C LEU A 924 -0.16 26.59 -8.50
N LEU A 925 1.09 26.46 -8.06
CA LEU A 925 1.83 27.50 -7.33
C LEU A 925 3.21 27.65 -7.98
N GLY A 926 3.48 28.80 -8.60
CA GLY A 926 4.55 28.89 -9.60
C GLY A 926 4.27 27.94 -10.75
N ASP A 927 5.16 26.98 -10.99
CA ASP A 927 4.99 25.87 -11.93
C ASP A 927 5.04 24.49 -11.21
N LEU A 928 4.80 24.49 -9.90
CA LEU A 928 4.44 23.30 -9.14
C LEU A 928 2.95 22.98 -9.32
N VAL A 929 2.61 21.73 -9.63
CA VAL A 929 1.22 21.24 -9.55
C VAL A 929 0.96 20.69 -8.14
N LEU A 930 0.11 21.37 -7.37
CA LEU A 930 -0.23 20.99 -5.99
C LEU A 930 -1.47 20.09 -5.91
N ASP A 931 -2.34 20.12 -6.91
CA ASP A 931 -3.37 19.11 -7.15
C ASP A 931 -3.73 19.05 -8.63
N ARG A 932 -4.18 17.87 -9.09
CA ARG A 932 -4.53 17.57 -10.47
C ARG A 932 -6.02 17.86 -10.74
N ALA A 933 -6.33 18.28 -11.97
CA ALA A 933 -7.72 18.45 -12.42
C ALA A 933 -8.55 17.19 -12.15
N SER A 934 -9.75 17.36 -11.61
CA SER A 934 -10.52 16.27 -10.99
C SER A 934 -12.04 16.44 -11.19
N TRP A 935 -12.71 15.35 -11.60
CA TRP A 935 -14.16 15.28 -11.82
C TRP A 935 -14.78 14.28 -10.84
N ARG A 936 -15.66 14.74 -9.96
CA ARG A 936 -16.33 13.95 -8.91
C ARG A 936 -17.82 13.82 -9.24
N LEU A 937 -18.34 12.60 -9.30
CA LEU A 937 -19.74 12.32 -9.66
C LEU A 937 -20.24 10.97 -9.09
N PRO A 938 -21.56 10.75 -8.96
CA PRO A 938 -22.13 9.49 -8.47
C PRO A 938 -21.80 8.30 -9.36
N ALA A 939 -21.52 7.13 -8.79
CA ALA A 939 -21.26 5.91 -9.56
C ALA A 939 -22.46 5.48 -10.44
N ALA A 940 -23.67 5.88 -10.06
CA ALA A 940 -24.90 5.67 -10.82
C ALA A 940 -25.04 6.55 -12.08
N ASP A 941 -24.25 7.62 -12.23
CA ASP A 941 -24.26 8.48 -13.43
C ASP A 941 -23.55 7.85 -14.65
N VAL A 942 -22.80 6.76 -14.45
CA VAL A 942 -21.99 6.10 -15.48
C VAL A 942 -22.87 5.23 -16.40
N PRO A 943 -22.90 5.48 -17.72
CA PRO A 943 -23.75 4.75 -18.65
C PRO A 943 -23.24 3.34 -18.92
N ASP A 944 -24.18 2.41 -19.13
CA ASP A 944 -23.98 1.05 -19.65
C ASP A 944 -22.76 0.29 -19.10
N THR A 945 -22.60 0.29 -17.78
CA THR A 945 -21.54 -0.46 -17.08
C THR A 945 -21.55 -1.95 -17.44
N ASP A 946 -22.73 -2.48 -17.76
CA ASP A 946 -22.96 -3.87 -18.16
C ASP A 946 -22.37 -4.17 -19.55
N GLY A 947 -22.61 -3.31 -20.55
CA GLY A 947 -21.98 -3.39 -21.87
C GLY A 947 -20.47 -3.11 -21.83
N LEU A 948 -20.02 -2.23 -20.93
CA LEU A 948 -18.59 -2.00 -20.67
C LEU A 948 -17.90 -3.25 -20.07
N GLU A 949 -18.55 -4.03 -19.20
CA GLU A 949 -18.01 -5.32 -18.71
C GLU A 949 -18.07 -6.44 -19.76
N ARG A 950 -18.86 -6.27 -20.83
CA ARG A 950 -18.94 -7.18 -21.98
C ARG A 950 -18.08 -6.75 -23.17
N GLN A 951 -17.51 -5.55 -23.14
CA GLN A 951 -16.70 -4.93 -24.21
C GLN A 951 -17.52 -4.68 -25.50
N GLU A 952 -18.76 -4.20 -25.37
CA GLU A 952 -19.70 -3.99 -26.48
C GLU A 952 -19.50 -2.61 -27.16
N ALA A 953 -19.41 -2.57 -28.49
CA ALA A 953 -19.06 -1.36 -29.25
C ALA A 953 -20.01 -0.17 -29.00
N ALA A 954 -21.31 -0.43 -28.82
CA ALA A 954 -22.29 0.58 -28.44
C ALA A 954 -22.01 1.19 -27.05
N ALA A 955 -21.60 0.38 -26.08
CA ALA A 955 -21.26 0.84 -24.74
C ALA A 955 -19.98 1.71 -24.76
N LEU A 956 -18.98 1.32 -25.54
CA LEU A 956 -17.75 2.10 -25.75
C LEU A 956 -18.08 3.51 -26.30
N ALA A 957 -18.87 3.58 -27.38
CA ALA A 957 -19.27 4.83 -28.02
C ALA A 957 -20.29 5.65 -27.20
N SER A 958 -21.00 5.02 -26.26
CA SER A 958 -21.86 5.71 -25.28
C SER A 958 -21.00 6.38 -24.21
N PHE A 959 -19.96 5.70 -23.73
CA PHE A 959 -19.08 6.18 -22.67
C PHE A 959 -18.11 7.29 -23.12
N ASP A 960 -17.45 7.17 -24.29
CA ASP A 960 -16.54 8.19 -24.84
C ASP A 960 -17.28 9.54 -25.06
N ARG A 961 -18.51 9.47 -25.59
CA ARG A 961 -19.46 10.59 -25.68
C ARG A 961 -19.81 11.21 -24.32
N TRP A 962 -20.14 10.39 -23.32
CA TRP A 962 -20.52 10.84 -21.98
C TRP A 962 -19.35 11.53 -21.25
N LEU A 963 -18.11 11.08 -21.49
CA LEU A 963 -16.90 11.78 -21.02
C LEU A 963 -16.76 13.14 -21.70
N GLY A 964 -16.87 13.20 -23.03
CA GLY A 964 -16.79 14.43 -23.81
C GLY A 964 -17.85 15.47 -23.38
N GLN A 965 -19.10 15.03 -23.20
CA GLN A 965 -20.21 15.86 -22.68
C GLN A 965 -19.97 16.41 -21.26
N ARG A 966 -19.01 15.86 -20.51
CA ARG A 966 -18.63 16.30 -19.16
C ARG A 966 -17.24 16.93 -19.09
N GLY A 967 -16.55 17.08 -20.22
CA GLY A 967 -15.17 17.60 -20.29
C GLY A 967 -14.14 16.71 -19.60
N ILE A 968 -14.39 15.40 -19.47
CA ILE A 968 -13.48 14.46 -18.79
C ILE A 968 -12.47 13.93 -19.83
N PRO A 969 -11.15 14.05 -19.61
CA PRO A 969 -10.13 13.58 -20.54
C PRO A 969 -10.16 12.07 -20.81
N ARG A 970 -9.71 11.66 -22.00
CA ARG A 970 -9.52 10.26 -22.38
C ARG A 970 -8.61 9.49 -21.42
N HIS A 971 -7.52 10.11 -20.94
CA HIS A 971 -6.53 9.51 -20.06
C HIS A 971 -6.68 10.06 -18.64
N THR A 972 -7.15 9.21 -17.72
CA THR A 972 -7.40 9.58 -16.32
C THR A 972 -6.96 8.50 -15.34
N PHE A 973 -6.89 8.85 -14.06
CA PHE A 973 -6.91 7.90 -12.96
C PHE A 973 -8.26 7.97 -12.26
N PHE A 974 -9.00 6.86 -12.19
CA PHE A 974 -10.24 6.77 -11.42
C PHE A 974 -10.00 6.17 -10.03
N ARG A 975 -10.77 6.62 -9.03
CA ARG A 975 -10.86 6.02 -7.69
C ARG A 975 -12.31 6.00 -7.23
N LEU A 976 -12.65 5.04 -6.36
CA LEU A 976 -14.00 4.90 -5.82
C LEU A 976 -14.02 5.13 -4.31
N THR A 977 -14.92 6.01 -3.89
CA THR A 977 -15.11 6.38 -2.49
C THR A 977 -16.55 6.08 -2.09
N THR A 978 -16.73 5.08 -1.24
CA THR A 978 -18.02 4.80 -0.57
C THR A 978 -18.20 5.74 0.62
N PRO A 979 -19.44 6.12 0.99
CA PRO A 979 -19.69 6.83 2.23
C PRO A 979 -19.15 6.03 3.44
N PRO A 980 -18.48 6.66 4.41
CA PRO A 980 -18.10 5.97 5.63
C PRO A 980 -19.36 5.59 6.43
N PRO A 981 -19.45 4.39 7.01
CA PRO A 981 -20.57 4.03 7.88
C PRO A 981 -20.60 4.97 9.09
N VAL A 982 -21.73 5.60 9.36
CA VAL A 982 -21.90 6.46 10.55
C VAL A 982 -21.96 5.55 11.79
N PRO A 983 -21.01 5.66 12.75
CA PRO A 983 -21.04 4.82 13.94
C PRO A 983 -22.22 5.20 14.85
N ALA A 984 -22.93 4.19 15.37
CA ALA A 984 -23.97 4.38 16.36
C ALA A 984 -23.39 4.27 17.78
N GLY A 985 -22.74 5.33 18.25
CA GLY A 985 -22.13 5.40 19.59
C GLY A 985 -20.99 6.41 19.68
N GLU A 986 -20.25 6.36 20.80
CA GLU A 986 -18.99 7.09 20.96
C GLU A 986 -17.91 6.55 20.00
N ARG A 987 -17.00 7.42 19.55
CA ARG A 987 -15.97 7.09 18.56
C ARG A 987 -14.59 6.91 19.20
N ASP A 988 -14.08 5.68 19.14
CA ASP A 988 -12.67 5.39 19.39
C ASP A 988 -11.86 5.69 18.12
N LEU A 989 -11.38 6.93 18.00
CA LEU A 989 -10.60 7.37 16.85
C LEU A 989 -9.22 6.70 16.77
N LEU A 990 -8.71 6.13 17.88
CA LEU A 990 -7.47 5.35 17.87
C LEU A 990 -7.72 3.99 17.21
N ALA A 991 -8.78 3.28 17.60
CA ALA A 991 -9.19 2.02 16.99
C ALA A 991 -9.67 2.22 15.54
N GLU A 992 -10.47 3.25 15.24
CA GLU A 992 -10.90 3.57 13.88
C GLU A 992 -9.70 3.88 12.95
N THR A 993 -8.75 4.72 13.38
CA THR A 993 -7.58 5.05 12.55
C THR A 993 -6.66 3.84 12.38
N ARG A 994 -6.55 2.97 13.40
CA ARG A 994 -5.81 1.70 13.32
C ARG A 994 -6.48 0.72 12.35
N GLN A 995 -7.80 0.57 12.44
CA GLN A 995 -8.59 -0.28 11.54
C GLN A 995 -8.49 0.24 10.10
N TRP A 996 -8.67 1.54 9.87
CA TRP A 996 -8.44 2.20 8.58
C TRP A 996 -7.02 1.94 8.05
N ALA A 997 -5.99 1.98 8.89
CA ALA A 997 -4.61 1.74 8.46
C ALA A 997 -4.36 0.26 8.09
N LEU A 998 -5.03 -0.69 8.74
CA LEU A 998 -5.03 -2.11 8.37
C LEU A 998 -5.83 -2.34 7.07
N GLU A 999 -6.98 -1.68 6.93
CA GLU A 999 -7.81 -1.73 5.72
C GLU A 999 -7.09 -1.10 4.52
N ALA A 1000 -6.40 0.03 4.66
CA ALA A 1000 -5.62 0.66 3.59
C ALA A 1000 -4.52 -0.26 3.01
N ARG A 1001 -3.99 -1.20 3.80
CA ARG A 1001 -3.05 -2.24 3.33
C ARG A 1001 -3.73 -3.23 2.38
N THR A 1002 -5.04 -3.48 2.52
CA THR A 1002 -5.80 -4.48 1.74
C THR A 1002 -6.79 -3.89 0.72
N ALA A 1003 -7.25 -2.65 0.91
CA ALA A 1003 -8.31 -2.02 0.14
C ALA A 1003 -7.92 -1.78 -1.32
N ARG A 1004 -8.81 -2.19 -2.23
CA ARG A 1004 -8.65 -2.11 -3.70
C ARG A 1004 -9.39 -0.95 -4.35
N LEU A 1005 -10.35 -0.32 -3.65
CA LEU A 1005 -11.26 0.70 -4.19
C LEU A 1005 -10.70 2.12 -4.09
N HIS A 1006 -10.05 2.47 -2.98
CA HIS A 1006 -9.50 3.81 -2.73
C HIS A 1006 -8.18 4.10 -3.47
N LYS A 1007 -7.50 3.08 -3.98
CA LYS A 1007 -6.25 3.25 -4.73
C LYS A 1007 -6.59 3.62 -6.17
N PRO A 1008 -6.02 4.70 -6.75
CA PRO A 1008 -6.34 5.11 -8.11
C PRO A 1008 -5.99 4.01 -9.13
N HIS A 1009 -6.79 3.90 -10.19
CA HIS A 1009 -6.64 2.98 -11.31
C HIS A 1009 -6.55 3.80 -12.60
N TYR A 1010 -5.54 3.55 -13.43
CA TYR A 1010 -5.44 4.21 -14.72
C TYR A 1010 -6.59 3.77 -15.63
N LEU A 1011 -7.07 4.69 -16.46
CA LEU A 1011 -8.08 4.48 -17.48
C LEU A 1011 -7.68 5.27 -18.73
N ASP A 1012 -7.33 4.55 -19.79
CA ASP A 1012 -7.59 5.02 -21.15
C ASP A 1012 -9.05 4.67 -21.46
N ALA A 1013 -9.89 5.68 -21.63
CA ALA A 1013 -11.29 5.54 -22.01
C ALA A 1013 -11.50 4.84 -23.35
N ARG A 1014 -10.46 4.71 -24.18
CA ARG A 1014 -10.47 3.97 -25.44
C ARG A 1014 -9.90 2.55 -25.33
N ASN A 1015 -9.51 2.09 -24.14
CA ASN A 1015 -9.05 0.72 -23.90
C ASN A 1015 -10.18 -0.17 -23.31
N PRO A 1016 -10.73 -1.14 -24.07
CA PRO A 1016 -11.82 -2.00 -23.59
C PRO A 1016 -11.44 -2.92 -22.43
N PHE A 1017 -10.16 -3.22 -22.21
CA PHE A 1017 -9.70 -4.02 -21.07
C PHE A 1017 -9.67 -3.19 -19.78
N LEU A 1018 -9.32 -1.91 -19.86
CA LEU A 1018 -9.42 -0.98 -18.72
C LEU A 1018 -10.88 -0.64 -18.40
N LEU A 1019 -11.74 -0.49 -19.40
CA LEU A 1019 -13.19 -0.33 -19.18
C LEU A 1019 -13.82 -1.57 -18.51
N GLN A 1020 -13.39 -2.78 -18.90
CA GLN A 1020 -13.80 -4.02 -18.24
C GLN A 1020 -13.32 -4.08 -16.77
N VAL A 1021 -12.19 -3.44 -16.42
CA VAL A 1021 -11.75 -3.24 -15.03
C VAL A 1021 -12.61 -2.19 -14.31
N PHE A 1022 -12.87 -1.06 -14.95
CA PHE A 1022 -13.66 0.06 -14.41
C PHE A 1022 -15.10 -0.36 -14.07
N ALA A 1023 -15.82 -0.97 -15.02
CA ALA A 1023 -17.16 -1.52 -14.82
C ALA A 1023 -17.24 -2.48 -13.63
N ARG A 1024 -16.29 -3.41 -13.52
CA ARG A 1024 -16.25 -4.34 -12.37
C ARG A 1024 -15.96 -3.63 -11.05
N ARG A 1025 -15.18 -2.54 -11.04
CA ARG A 1025 -14.94 -1.75 -9.82
C ARG A 1025 -16.18 -0.97 -9.37
N LEU A 1026 -16.95 -0.41 -10.30
CA LEU A 1026 -18.25 0.21 -9.98
C LEU A 1026 -19.21 -0.82 -9.37
N ALA A 1027 -19.33 -2.00 -9.98
CA ALA A 1027 -20.15 -3.09 -9.45
C ALA A 1027 -19.66 -3.64 -8.09
N GLU A 1028 -18.35 -3.60 -7.82
CA GLU A 1028 -17.77 -3.94 -6.52
C GLU A 1028 -18.00 -2.85 -5.43
N ALA A 1029 -18.30 -1.60 -5.80
CA ALA A 1029 -18.46 -0.47 -4.88
C ALA A 1029 -19.93 -0.09 -4.59
N GLY A 1030 -20.85 -0.38 -5.51
CA GLY A 1030 -22.28 -0.09 -5.36
C GLY A 1030 -22.71 1.32 -5.82
N PRO A 1031 -24.03 1.59 -5.90
CA PRO A 1031 -24.57 2.81 -6.50
C PRO A 1031 -24.30 4.08 -5.68
N ASP A 1032 -24.21 3.95 -4.36
CA ASP A 1032 -23.97 5.06 -3.42
C ASP A 1032 -22.50 5.53 -3.40
N ALA A 1033 -21.61 4.88 -4.16
CA ALA A 1033 -20.21 5.29 -4.29
C ALA A 1033 -20.08 6.56 -5.14
N THR A 1034 -19.08 7.38 -4.84
CA THR A 1034 -18.62 8.46 -5.72
C THR A 1034 -17.42 7.98 -6.52
N VAL A 1035 -17.44 8.20 -7.84
CA VAL A 1035 -16.23 8.10 -8.67
C VAL A 1035 -15.56 9.46 -8.74
N THR A 1036 -14.25 9.50 -8.49
CA THR A 1036 -13.39 10.61 -8.89
C THR A 1036 -12.56 10.17 -10.07
N PHE A 1037 -12.67 10.86 -11.19
CA PHE A 1037 -11.64 10.86 -12.24
C PHE A 1037 -10.65 11.99 -11.92
N GLN A 1038 -9.37 11.75 -12.13
CA GLN A 1038 -8.29 12.73 -12.00
C GLN A 1038 -7.45 12.69 -13.28
N GLU A 1039 -6.96 13.82 -13.78
CA GLU A 1039 -6.16 13.85 -15.02
C GLU A 1039 -4.92 12.93 -14.94
N CYS A 1040 -4.57 12.28 -16.06
CA CYS A 1040 -3.26 11.63 -16.18
C CYS A 1040 -2.21 12.72 -16.45
N LEU A 1041 -1.47 13.12 -15.41
CA LEU A 1041 -0.36 14.07 -15.51
C LEU A 1041 0.87 13.53 -14.74
N PRO A 1042 2.08 13.41 -15.32
CA PRO A 1042 2.42 13.58 -16.74
C PRO A 1042 1.51 12.77 -17.67
N HIS A 1043 1.36 13.24 -18.91
CA HIS A 1043 0.47 12.60 -19.86
C HIS A 1043 1.06 11.26 -20.32
N ALA A 1044 0.21 10.28 -20.65
CA ALA A 1044 0.69 8.95 -21.02
C ALA A 1044 1.65 8.95 -22.23
N GLY A 1045 1.51 9.92 -23.15
CA GLY A 1045 2.41 10.12 -24.29
C GLY A 1045 3.75 10.80 -23.94
N ASP A 1046 3.88 11.47 -22.79
CA ASP A 1046 5.15 12.07 -22.32
C ASP A 1046 6.23 10.99 -22.08
N LEU A 1047 5.77 9.74 -21.88
CA LEU A 1047 6.57 8.58 -21.53
C LEU A 1047 6.99 7.74 -22.76
N ASP A 1048 6.32 7.91 -23.90
CA ASP A 1048 6.51 7.07 -25.09
C ASP A 1048 7.89 7.31 -25.71
N GLY A 1049 8.60 6.20 -25.97
CA GLY A 1049 9.95 6.21 -26.55
C GLY A 1049 11.07 6.77 -25.66
N ARG A 1050 10.75 7.41 -24.52
CA ARG A 1050 11.72 8.04 -23.61
C ARG A 1050 12.06 7.23 -22.37
N THR A 1051 11.19 6.33 -21.93
CA THR A 1051 11.31 5.65 -20.62
C THR A 1051 10.90 4.18 -20.68
N SER A 1052 11.41 3.36 -19.74
CA SER A 1052 10.90 2.00 -19.49
C SER A 1052 9.57 1.97 -18.71
N GLY A 1053 9.00 3.13 -18.36
CA GLY A 1053 7.79 3.31 -17.57
C GLY A 1053 7.83 4.63 -16.78
N ALA A 1054 6.70 5.04 -16.22
CA ALA A 1054 6.59 6.30 -15.48
C ALA A 1054 7.58 6.39 -14.30
N GLU A 1055 8.28 7.52 -14.20
CA GLU A 1055 9.20 7.84 -13.11
C GLU A 1055 8.50 8.65 -11.99
N GLU A 1056 8.88 8.40 -10.72
CA GLU A 1056 8.58 9.26 -9.56
C GLU A 1056 9.85 9.51 -8.75
N PHE A 1057 10.11 10.77 -8.44
CA PHE A 1057 11.29 11.27 -7.73
C PHE A 1057 10.98 11.56 -6.26
N PHE A 1058 12.02 11.44 -5.44
CA PHE A 1058 12.09 11.75 -4.02
C PHE A 1058 13.18 12.81 -3.86
N VAL A 1059 12.72 14.04 -3.60
CA VAL A 1059 13.51 15.26 -3.54
C VAL A 1059 13.39 15.79 -2.12
N GLU A 1060 14.49 15.88 -1.37
CA GLU A 1060 14.45 16.41 -0.01
C GLU A 1060 14.85 17.89 0.02
N TYR A 1061 14.10 18.68 0.78
CA TYR A 1061 14.32 20.12 0.95
C TYR A 1061 14.24 20.54 2.42
N THR A 1062 15.29 21.22 2.90
CA THR A 1062 15.48 21.70 4.27
C THR A 1062 15.34 23.22 4.34
N LEU A 1063 14.43 23.72 5.17
CA LEU A 1063 14.29 25.14 5.47
C LEU A 1063 15.49 25.66 6.26
N GLY A 1064 16.03 26.81 5.84
CA GLY A 1064 16.94 27.60 6.65
C GLY A 1064 18.28 26.93 6.94
N THR A 1065 18.81 26.14 6.01
CA THR A 1065 20.21 25.71 6.04
C THR A 1065 21.10 26.97 6.11
N PRO A 1066 21.87 27.19 7.19
CA PRO A 1066 22.86 28.26 7.18
C PRO A 1066 23.91 27.92 6.13
N ALA A 1067 24.38 28.92 5.38
CA ALA A 1067 25.57 28.74 4.56
C ALA A 1067 26.70 28.16 5.43
N PRO A 1068 27.51 27.21 4.93
CA PRO A 1068 28.61 26.66 5.70
C PRO A 1068 29.49 27.80 6.18
N ALA A 1069 29.67 27.92 7.50
CA ALA A 1069 30.40 29.03 8.10
C ALA A 1069 31.85 28.99 7.64
N GLY A 1070 32.14 29.78 6.60
CA GLY A 1070 33.48 29.88 6.04
C GLY A 1070 34.44 30.36 7.12
N THR A 1071 35.60 29.71 7.21
CA THR A 1071 36.61 29.96 8.24
C THR A 1071 37.27 31.33 8.04
N GLN A 1072 36.56 32.41 8.37
CA GLN A 1072 37.16 33.73 8.58
C GLN A 1072 38.02 33.63 9.84
N ALA A 1073 39.30 33.37 9.61
CA ALA A 1073 40.32 33.38 10.65
C ALA A 1073 40.37 34.75 11.32
N THR A 1074 40.69 34.76 12.61
CA THR A 1074 40.82 35.97 13.42
C THR A 1074 42.14 36.67 13.14
N GLU A 1075 42.20 37.42 12.04
CA GLU A 1075 43.32 38.32 11.70
C GLU A 1075 42.80 39.76 11.49
N ASP A 1076 42.62 40.49 12.61
CA ASP A 1076 43.03 41.89 12.75
C ASP A 1076 42.69 42.43 14.16
N ALA A 1077 43.68 42.49 15.04
CA ALA A 1077 43.53 43.04 16.40
C ALA A 1077 44.84 43.62 17.00
N HIS A 1078 45.85 43.92 16.18
CA HIS A 1078 47.16 44.43 16.64
C HIS A 1078 47.68 45.62 15.82
N ALA A 1079 47.03 46.76 15.98
CA ALA A 1079 47.62 48.08 15.74
C ALA A 1079 47.22 49.05 16.88
N ARG A 1080 48.19 49.83 17.35
CA ARG A 1080 48.10 50.83 18.44
C ARG A 1080 48.15 52.26 17.85
N PRO A 1081 47.87 53.35 18.59
CA PRO A 1081 47.92 53.55 20.06
C PRO A 1081 46.62 53.27 20.80
#